data_AF-A0A2B4SL81-F1
#
_entry.id   AF-A0A2B4SL81-F1
#
_cell.length_a   1.000
_cell.length_b   1.000
_cell.length_c   1.000
_cell.angle_alpha   90.00
_cell.angle_beta   90.00
_cell.angle_gamma   90.00
#
_symmetry.space_group_name_H-M   'P 1'
#
loop_
_entity.id
_entity.type
_entity.pdbx_description
1 polymer ?
#
loop_
_entity_poly.entity_id
_entity_poly.type
_entity_poly.pdbx_seq_one_letter_code
_entity_poly.pdbx_strand_id
1 'polypeptide(L)'
;MERFVPEHPLPTEIREMPKDDTVCQFCGVSYLIHSEMKALEERVKEAERKMQYYVESVEREEKLKIKVASMEEESDKLSRALQASDERTKILVQDLTSKQNLIENYKQERDNLGKQLERKSEEVRRIQLKLTDLVKQISAFHETLQTQRTALNDIKVSVGENYQSITESHSKVIKTVALSCEKFTEDTKVLEKSLIKCKNEKKMQDEAIAKAEALVVELTSKCTELEIRVDAQEEELIKTKEQNHTYSKEVSQYKELMSAKSNEVSEWKNKLQNESEILEEEIKKNKADILSKEKQIQQLAENCKNLEKRVAEYSKARNEVEEKSANSLEEIKALKESCSKAKNEVVALKEEREMMISAHHNRIEQLRESFKKKMEEADAWPEKLNKIVKEKEVQFNEEKNNLWRELTEGFQKEMDEEQKKHQEELGLWRKEAKAAQDRFKEDVAALNWRHREDVKRLERELIEAKEKCEQKKNADDSLVQNLEAKIVDLENRLRQPLVDSVEVLKLRTRLQESDKMLQDAEQQIDELETKSESWKQEVAFLQDTVRRECEERFELTDALGEARAQLLALQRTSGASLSRSSLNSSGSISSSGVIPGSRKGYDVNGQSDNSTTQAISCTVGFDEGVGYRPGTGSRDTRKLSREGSVDDNRKRIAAAVRQSGWTMVFKVVSGLSPPHLGEIWLSPSLYHENLNETFDITSAYPTHYKNRIVMDWEYFDPKEARIVLYKDGQQVISLKFNATGTNNLDWFSQENLLYSPWSDLKLFSGVNFGLLGPIVPDRFFEITGPYSGCATDIGWLVASSHQVCPWDKRAPQPNIQYSRKQLGSLMEDYGKLDL
;
A
#
# COMPACT_ATOMS: atom_id res chain seq x y z
N MET A 1 -72.21 58.25 17.39
CA MET A 1 -72.58 59.62 16.96
C MET A 1 -73.40 60.22 18.08
N GLU A 2 -72.93 61.28 18.72
CA GLU A 2 -73.73 62.04 19.67
C GLU A 2 -73.93 63.44 19.07
N ARG A 3 -75.16 63.97 19.14
CA ARG A 3 -75.45 65.31 18.64
C ARG A 3 -75.13 66.32 19.74
N PHE A 4 -74.33 67.33 19.42
CA PHE A 4 -74.05 68.44 20.32
C PHE A 4 -75.34 69.11 20.81
N VAL A 5 -75.54 69.10 22.13
CA VAL A 5 -76.62 69.83 22.81
C VAL A 5 -75.98 71.05 23.49
N PRO A 6 -76.28 72.28 23.07
CA PRO A 6 -75.82 73.48 23.78
C PRO A 6 -76.44 73.54 25.18
N GLU A 7 -75.72 74.08 26.16
CA GLU A 7 -76.23 74.29 27.53
C GLU A 7 -77.51 75.17 27.56
N HIS A 8 -77.62 76.08 26.58
CA HIS A 8 -78.82 76.85 26.30
C HIS A 8 -79.23 76.63 24.83
N PRO A 9 -80.07 75.62 24.54
CA PRO A 9 -80.60 75.44 23.19
C PRO A 9 -81.61 76.56 22.86
N LEU A 10 -81.62 77.02 21.62
CA LEU A 10 -82.69 77.90 21.13
C LEU A 10 -84.04 77.19 21.24
N PRO A 11 -85.14 77.92 21.55
CA PRO A 11 -86.49 77.38 21.54
C PRO A 11 -86.82 76.61 20.25
N THR A 12 -87.59 75.54 20.37
CA THR A 12 -87.97 74.63 19.27
C THR A 12 -88.51 75.38 18.06
N GLU A 13 -89.31 76.40 18.34
CA GLU A 13 -90.09 77.20 17.40
C GLU A 13 -89.17 78.04 16.50
N ILE A 14 -88.05 78.53 17.04
CA ILE A 14 -87.02 79.29 16.31
C ILE A 14 -86.12 78.35 15.50
N ARG A 15 -85.96 77.10 15.97
CA ARG A 15 -85.04 76.11 15.40
C ARG A 15 -85.59 75.37 14.19
N GLU A 16 -86.91 75.42 13.99
CA GLU A 16 -87.64 74.77 12.88
C GLU A 16 -88.22 75.78 11.86
N MET A 17 -87.89 77.08 11.99
CA MET A 17 -88.37 78.11 11.04
C MET A 17 -87.83 77.89 9.62
N PRO A 18 -88.60 78.27 8.57
CA PRO A 18 -88.10 78.36 7.20
C PRO A 18 -86.87 79.28 7.10
N LYS A 19 -85.93 78.93 6.22
CA LYS A 19 -84.70 79.71 6.04
C LYS A 19 -84.93 81.15 5.57
N ASP A 20 -86.04 81.39 4.87
CA ASP A 20 -86.37 82.72 4.37
C ASP A 20 -86.84 83.64 5.51
N ASP A 21 -87.41 83.08 6.58
CA ASP A 21 -87.84 83.81 7.79
C ASP A 21 -86.69 84.04 8.79
N THR A 22 -85.59 83.27 8.70
CA THR A 22 -84.38 83.51 9.53
C THR A 22 -83.52 84.65 9.01
N VAL A 23 -83.82 85.22 7.83
CA VAL A 23 -83.02 86.23 7.13
C VAL A 23 -83.56 87.66 7.29
N CYS A 24 -82.68 88.61 7.59
CA CYS A 24 -83.03 90.02 7.66
C CYS A 24 -83.35 90.60 6.28
N GLN A 25 -84.61 90.96 6.04
CA GLN A 25 -85.11 91.48 4.76
C GLN A 25 -84.42 92.77 4.26
N PHE A 26 -83.71 93.50 5.12
CA PHE A 26 -83.00 94.73 4.76
C PHE A 26 -81.53 94.55 4.39
N CYS A 27 -80.89 93.43 4.77
CA CYS A 27 -79.44 93.22 4.53
C CYS A 27 -79.05 91.79 4.11
N GLY A 28 -79.99 90.83 4.05
CA GLY A 28 -79.73 89.46 3.62
C GLY A 28 -78.98 88.58 4.63
N VAL A 29 -78.71 89.10 5.85
CA VAL A 29 -77.97 88.40 6.90
C VAL A 29 -78.94 87.57 7.76
N SER A 30 -78.67 86.27 7.94
CA SER A 30 -79.45 85.41 8.85
C SER A 30 -79.17 85.73 10.32
N TYR A 31 -80.25 85.89 11.10
CA TYR A 31 -80.19 86.11 12.55
C TYR A 31 -79.60 84.91 13.31
N LEU A 32 -79.50 83.74 12.67
CA LEU A 32 -78.94 82.51 13.24
C LEU A 32 -77.48 82.25 12.82
N ILE A 33 -76.87 83.10 11.97
CA ILE A 33 -75.52 82.89 11.40
C ILE A 33 -74.47 82.53 12.45
N HIS A 34 -74.45 83.15 13.63
CA HIS A 34 -73.47 82.81 14.67
C HIS A 34 -73.63 81.37 15.19
N SER A 35 -74.87 80.86 15.26
CA SER A 35 -75.14 79.46 15.63
C SER A 35 -74.84 78.48 14.49
N GLU A 36 -75.12 78.87 13.23
CA GLU A 36 -74.79 78.08 12.04
C GLU A 36 -73.27 77.99 11.84
N MET A 37 -72.55 79.10 12.00
CA MET A 37 -71.09 79.19 11.95
C MET A 37 -70.45 78.33 13.03
N LYS A 38 -70.90 78.43 14.30
CA LYS A 38 -70.38 77.58 15.39
C LYS A 38 -70.69 76.09 15.19
N ALA A 39 -71.84 75.76 14.58
CA ALA A 39 -72.17 74.39 14.19
C ALA A 39 -71.34 73.89 13.00
N LEU A 40 -70.90 74.78 12.10
CA LEU A 40 -69.95 74.46 11.03
C LEU A 40 -68.52 74.32 11.57
N GLU A 41 -68.07 75.17 12.50
CA GLU A 41 -66.79 75.05 13.19
C GLU A 41 -66.62 73.69 13.88
N GLU A 42 -67.60 73.26 14.67
CA GLU A 42 -67.50 71.93 15.32
C GLU A 42 -67.64 70.78 14.31
N ARG A 43 -68.35 70.95 13.18
CA ARG A 43 -68.32 69.97 12.08
C ARG A 43 -66.97 69.93 11.37
N VAL A 44 -66.26 71.05 11.26
CA VAL A 44 -64.90 71.12 10.73
C VAL A 44 -63.93 70.44 11.70
N LYS A 45 -63.92 70.78 12.99
CA LYS A 45 -63.10 70.11 14.02
C LYS A 45 -63.36 68.61 14.11
N GLU A 46 -64.62 68.18 13.96
CA GLU A 46 -65.01 66.76 13.91
C GLU A 46 -64.52 66.06 12.62
N ALA A 47 -64.48 66.77 11.49
CA ALA A 47 -63.89 66.27 10.25
C ALA A 47 -62.35 66.24 10.30
N GLU A 48 -61.72 67.24 10.90
CA GLU A 48 -60.26 67.32 11.13
C GLU A 48 -59.79 66.19 12.04
N ARG A 49 -60.44 65.98 13.20
CA ARG A 49 -60.11 64.85 14.10
C ARG A 49 -60.28 63.49 13.41
N LYS A 50 -61.29 63.33 12.54
CA LYS A 50 -61.45 62.11 11.73
C LYS A 50 -60.36 61.98 10.66
N MET A 51 -60.03 63.07 9.96
CA MET A 51 -59.01 63.06 8.91
C MET A 51 -57.63 62.77 9.49
N GLN A 52 -57.31 63.32 10.66
CA GLN A 52 -56.09 63.03 11.41
C GLN A 52 -56.02 61.55 11.83
N TYR A 53 -57.11 60.99 12.37
CA TYR A 53 -57.20 59.54 12.65
C TYR A 53 -56.97 58.68 11.39
N TYR A 54 -57.53 59.07 10.24
CA TYR A 54 -57.32 58.36 8.97
C TYR A 54 -55.88 58.50 8.44
N VAL A 55 -55.24 59.67 8.55
CA VAL A 55 -53.83 59.87 8.19
C VAL A 55 -52.93 58.96 9.02
N GLU A 56 -53.09 58.92 10.33
CA GLU A 56 -52.38 57.97 11.19
C GLU A 56 -52.71 56.50 10.82
N SER A 57 -53.94 56.22 10.36
CA SER A 57 -54.34 54.88 9.95
C SER A 57 -53.61 54.43 8.70
N VAL A 58 -53.41 55.33 7.72
CA VAL A 58 -52.59 55.06 6.53
C VAL A 58 -51.13 54.85 6.93
N GLU A 59 -50.57 55.64 7.84
CA GLU A 59 -49.22 55.39 8.37
C GLU A 59 -49.09 54.01 9.06
N ARG A 60 -50.10 53.61 9.84
CA ARG A 60 -50.14 52.29 10.49
C ARG A 60 -50.23 51.17 9.46
N GLU A 61 -51.04 51.34 8.42
CA GLU A 61 -51.17 50.39 7.31
C GLU A 61 -49.85 50.25 6.52
N GLU A 62 -49.17 51.37 6.23
CA GLU A 62 -47.90 51.35 5.49
C GLU A 62 -46.76 50.70 6.30
N LYS A 63 -46.68 50.99 7.60
CA LYS A 63 -45.76 50.32 8.53
C LYS A 63 -46.08 48.81 8.64
N LEU A 64 -47.33 48.41 8.49
CA LEU A 64 -47.73 47.00 8.42
C LEU A 64 -47.36 46.35 7.08
N LYS A 65 -47.55 47.01 5.93
CA LYS A 65 -47.11 46.49 4.61
C LYS A 65 -45.61 46.22 4.56
N ILE A 66 -44.80 47.18 5.02
CA ILE A 66 -43.33 47.02 5.12
C ILE A 66 -42.97 45.79 5.98
N LYS A 67 -43.67 45.61 7.10
CA LYS A 67 -43.45 44.45 7.99
C LYS A 67 -43.92 43.12 7.38
N VAL A 68 -45.03 43.11 6.64
CA VAL A 68 -45.51 41.92 5.91
C VAL A 68 -44.51 41.52 4.83
N ALA A 69 -44.10 42.46 3.96
CA ALA A 69 -43.11 42.20 2.92
C ALA A 69 -41.77 41.69 3.50
N SER A 70 -41.32 42.23 4.63
CA SER A 70 -40.13 41.75 5.34
C SER A 70 -40.29 40.32 5.90
N MET A 71 -41.48 39.95 6.40
CA MET A 71 -41.75 38.57 6.84
C MET A 71 -41.92 37.59 5.68
N GLU A 72 -42.46 38.04 4.55
CA GLU A 72 -42.55 37.27 3.30
C GLU A 72 -41.15 37.01 2.73
N GLU A 73 -40.25 38.00 2.72
CA GLU A 73 -38.87 37.83 2.27
C GLU A 73 -38.08 36.82 3.14
N GLU A 74 -38.25 36.86 4.47
CA GLU A 74 -37.66 35.87 5.39
C GLU A 74 -38.29 34.49 5.24
N SER A 75 -39.61 34.40 5.02
CA SER A 75 -40.29 33.14 4.70
C SER A 75 -39.73 32.51 3.42
N ASP A 76 -39.52 33.31 2.37
CA ASP A 76 -38.93 32.85 1.11
C ASP A 76 -37.46 32.46 1.28
N LYS A 77 -36.69 33.15 2.13
CA LYS A 77 -35.30 32.74 2.47
C LYS A 77 -35.29 31.38 3.16
N LEU A 78 -36.15 31.18 4.15
CA LEU A 78 -36.29 29.91 4.87
C LEU A 78 -36.77 28.77 3.95
N SER A 79 -37.75 29.03 3.09
CA SER A 79 -38.26 28.08 2.09
C SER A 79 -37.16 27.63 1.11
N ARG A 80 -36.39 28.58 0.56
CA ARG A 80 -35.23 28.29 -0.30
C ARG A 80 -34.12 27.54 0.44
N ALA A 81 -33.84 27.88 1.70
CA ALA A 81 -32.86 27.18 2.54
C ALA A 81 -33.29 25.73 2.85
N LEU A 82 -34.59 25.50 3.08
CA LEU A 82 -35.17 24.18 3.29
C LEU A 82 -35.06 23.31 2.02
N GLN A 83 -35.48 23.82 0.85
CA GLN A 83 -35.32 23.10 -0.43
C GLN A 83 -33.86 22.75 -0.72
N ALA A 84 -32.93 23.68 -0.46
CA ALA A 84 -31.50 23.41 -0.58
C ALA A 84 -31.00 22.36 0.44
N SER A 85 -31.64 22.22 1.61
CA SER A 85 -31.36 21.17 2.59
C SER A 85 -31.91 19.81 2.14
N ASP A 86 -33.12 19.77 1.59
CA ASP A 86 -33.76 18.54 1.10
C ASP A 86 -33.00 17.95 -0.09
N GLU A 87 -32.61 18.76 -1.07
CA GLU A 87 -31.86 18.25 -2.23
C GLU A 87 -30.45 17.77 -1.83
N ARG A 88 -29.78 18.43 -0.87
CA ARG A 88 -28.53 17.91 -0.27
C ARG A 88 -28.76 16.58 0.46
N THR A 89 -29.86 16.45 1.20
CA THR A 89 -30.22 15.21 1.91
C THR A 89 -30.50 14.07 0.93
N LYS A 90 -31.19 14.35 -0.17
CA LYS A 90 -31.49 13.43 -1.26
C LYS A 90 -30.23 12.95 -2.00
N ILE A 91 -29.28 13.85 -2.27
CA ILE A 91 -27.96 13.49 -2.81
C ILE A 91 -27.20 12.58 -1.82
N LEU A 92 -27.19 12.90 -0.52
CA LEU A 92 -26.56 12.07 0.51
C LEU A 92 -27.22 10.68 0.64
N VAL A 93 -28.54 10.58 0.50
CA VAL A 93 -29.26 9.29 0.47
C VAL A 93 -28.93 8.48 -0.79
N GLN A 94 -28.73 9.14 -1.95
CA GLN A 94 -28.26 8.46 -3.16
C GLN A 94 -26.80 7.96 -3.01
N ASP A 95 -25.88 8.75 -2.46
CA ASP A 95 -24.53 8.27 -2.20
C ASP A 95 -24.53 7.12 -1.18
N LEU A 96 -25.24 7.24 -0.05
CA LEU A 96 -25.37 6.18 0.95
C LEU A 96 -25.93 4.88 0.36
N THR A 97 -26.94 4.94 -0.50
CA THR A 97 -27.46 3.73 -1.17
C THR A 97 -26.46 3.16 -2.19
N SER A 98 -25.67 4.00 -2.86
CA SER A 98 -24.57 3.53 -3.72
C SER A 98 -23.46 2.83 -2.91
N LYS A 99 -23.04 3.40 -1.76
CA LYS A 99 -22.04 2.78 -0.87
C LYS A 99 -22.57 1.48 -0.26
N GLN A 100 -23.85 1.44 0.12
CA GLN A 100 -24.49 0.24 0.65
C GLN A 100 -24.47 -0.92 -0.38
N ASN A 101 -24.77 -0.63 -1.64
CA ASN A 101 -24.68 -1.62 -2.73
C ASN A 101 -23.22 -2.07 -2.96
N LEU A 102 -22.25 -1.15 -2.91
CA LEU A 102 -20.83 -1.46 -3.06
C LEU A 102 -20.33 -2.38 -1.92
N ILE A 103 -20.75 -2.10 -0.68
CA ILE A 103 -20.47 -2.95 0.49
C ILE A 103 -21.07 -4.36 0.31
N GLU A 104 -22.27 -4.48 -0.25
CA GLU A 104 -22.90 -5.79 -0.49
C GLU A 104 -22.17 -6.58 -1.58
N ASN A 105 -21.72 -5.92 -2.65
CA ASN A 105 -20.88 -6.55 -3.69
C ASN A 105 -19.57 -7.08 -3.09
N TYR A 106 -18.87 -6.28 -2.27
CA TYR A 106 -17.63 -6.73 -1.62
C TYR A 106 -17.84 -7.88 -0.62
N LYS A 107 -19.01 -7.99 0.05
CA LYS A 107 -19.35 -9.19 0.82
C LYS A 107 -19.48 -10.42 -0.07
N GLN A 108 -20.18 -10.32 -1.19
CA GLN A 108 -20.36 -11.44 -2.12
C GLN A 108 -19.02 -11.89 -2.73
N GLU A 109 -18.15 -10.94 -3.08
CA GLU A 109 -16.79 -11.22 -3.56
C GLU A 109 -15.95 -11.91 -2.49
N ARG A 110 -15.91 -11.37 -1.26
CA ARG A 110 -15.23 -11.99 -0.10
C ARG A 110 -15.73 -13.42 0.13
N ASP A 111 -17.03 -13.65 0.05
CA ASP A 111 -17.63 -14.97 0.30
C ASP A 111 -17.36 -15.95 -0.86
N ASN A 112 -17.21 -15.46 -2.10
CA ASN A 112 -16.73 -16.25 -3.23
C ASN A 112 -15.24 -16.60 -3.07
N LEU A 113 -14.39 -15.64 -2.70
CA LEU A 113 -12.97 -15.86 -2.40
C LEU A 113 -12.77 -16.84 -1.24
N GLY A 114 -13.58 -16.75 -0.18
CA GLY A 114 -13.62 -17.73 0.90
C GLY A 114 -13.91 -19.14 0.39
N LYS A 115 -14.95 -19.31 -0.43
CA LYS A 115 -15.28 -20.59 -1.08
C LYS A 115 -14.19 -21.09 -2.04
N GLN A 116 -13.36 -20.22 -2.60
CA GLN A 116 -12.20 -20.62 -3.43
C GLN A 116 -11.02 -21.06 -2.56
N LEU A 117 -10.71 -20.31 -1.49
CA LEU A 117 -9.68 -20.64 -0.51
C LEU A 117 -9.96 -21.98 0.18
N GLU A 118 -11.21 -22.25 0.55
CA GLU A 118 -11.64 -23.52 1.14
C GLU A 118 -11.48 -24.69 0.17
N ARG A 119 -11.88 -24.52 -1.10
CA ARG A 119 -11.63 -25.51 -2.17
C ARG A 119 -10.13 -25.79 -2.38
N LYS A 120 -9.28 -24.76 -2.30
CA LYS A 120 -7.82 -24.90 -2.41
C LYS A 120 -7.18 -25.53 -1.16
N SER A 121 -7.68 -25.23 0.03
CA SER A 121 -7.29 -25.89 1.28
C SER A 121 -7.59 -27.40 1.23
N GLU A 122 -8.77 -27.79 0.76
CA GLU A 122 -9.16 -29.19 0.56
C GLU A 122 -8.34 -29.89 -0.55
N GLU A 123 -7.88 -29.17 -1.58
CA GLU A 123 -6.93 -29.69 -2.56
C GLU A 123 -5.54 -29.95 -1.93
N VAL A 124 -5.00 -28.98 -1.17
CA VAL A 124 -3.73 -29.13 -0.43
C VAL A 124 -3.81 -30.28 0.57
N ARG A 125 -4.90 -30.41 1.33
CA ARG A 125 -5.12 -31.52 2.28
C ARG A 125 -5.08 -32.89 1.60
N ARG A 126 -5.69 -33.01 0.42
CA ARG A 126 -5.64 -34.25 -0.39
C ARG A 126 -4.24 -34.55 -0.94
N ILE A 127 -3.46 -33.52 -1.28
CA ILE A 127 -2.05 -33.68 -1.68
C ILE A 127 -1.19 -34.12 -0.48
N GLN A 128 -1.37 -33.51 0.70
CA GLN A 128 -0.66 -33.89 1.93
C GLN A 128 -0.95 -35.34 2.35
N LEU A 129 -2.19 -35.80 2.23
CA LEU A 129 -2.54 -37.20 2.48
C LEU A 129 -1.83 -38.16 1.51
N LYS A 130 -1.80 -37.85 0.21
CA LYS A 130 -1.05 -38.64 -0.78
C LYS A 130 0.45 -38.67 -0.49
N LEU A 131 1.05 -37.54 -0.15
CA LEU A 131 2.47 -37.45 0.23
C LEU A 131 2.76 -38.29 1.49
N THR A 132 1.88 -38.24 2.49
CA THR A 132 2.00 -39.03 3.72
C THR A 132 1.95 -40.53 3.44
N ASP A 133 1.11 -40.97 2.50
CA ASP A 133 1.03 -42.38 2.11
C ASP A 133 2.28 -42.83 1.31
N LEU A 134 2.75 -42.02 0.36
CA LEU A 134 4.00 -42.27 -0.35
C LEU A 134 5.20 -42.36 0.59
N VAL A 135 5.28 -41.52 1.62
CA VAL A 135 6.33 -41.61 2.65
C VAL A 135 6.25 -42.95 3.41
N LYS A 136 5.06 -43.45 3.76
CA LYS A 136 4.92 -44.78 4.37
C LYS A 136 5.36 -45.91 3.45
N GLN A 137 5.00 -45.83 2.16
CA GLN A 137 5.42 -46.82 1.15
C GLN A 137 6.95 -46.84 0.99
N ILE A 138 7.59 -45.67 0.97
CA ILE A 138 9.06 -45.53 0.92
C ILE A 138 9.72 -46.11 2.18
N SER A 139 9.17 -45.88 3.38
CA SER A 139 9.69 -46.47 4.62
C SER A 139 9.60 -48.00 4.62
N ALA A 140 8.46 -48.57 4.22
CA ALA A 140 8.29 -50.04 4.13
C ALA A 140 9.24 -50.66 3.08
N PHE A 141 9.48 -49.97 1.96
CA PHE A 141 10.48 -50.38 0.98
C PHE A 141 11.91 -50.28 1.53
N HIS A 142 12.21 -49.27 2.34
CA HIS A 142 13.51 -49.13 3.01
C HIS A 142 13.78 -50.27 4.02
N GLU A 143 12.79 -50.64 4.85
CA GLU A 143 12.85 -51.80 5.75
C GLU A 143 13.05 -53.12 4.97
N THR A 144 12.41 -53.24 3.81
CA THR A 144 12.55 -54.40 2.91
C THR A 144 13.96 -54.48 2.31
N LEU A 145 14.53 -53.36 1.85
CA LEU A 145 15.92 -53.29 1.39
C LEU A 145 16.92 -53.55 2.53
N GLN A 146 16.62 -53.11 3.74
CA GLN A 146 17.49 -53.31 4.90
C GLN A 146 17.54 -54.77 5.35
N THR A 147 16.41 -55.48 5.33
CA THR A 147 16.35 -56.94 5.60
C THR A 147 16.99 -57.77 4.49
N GLN A 148 16.85 -57.38 3.22
CA GLN A 148 17.62 -57.98 2.12
C GLN A 148 19.13 -57.75 2.29
N ARG A 149 19.55 -56.56 2.75
CA ARG A 149 20.96 -56.23 3.00
C ARG A 149 21.56 -57.03 4.16
N THR A 150 20.80 -57.32 5.23
CA THR A 150 21.29 -58.21 6.29
C THR A 150 21.45 -59.63 5.77
N ALA A 151 20.44 -60.19 5.08
CA ALA A 151 20.53 -61.53 4.51
C ALA A 151 21.72 -61.71 3.54
N LEU A 152 22.04 -60.69 2.73
CA LEU A 152 23.23 -60.69 1.87
C LEU A 152 24.56 -60.65 2.65
N ASN A 153 24.61 -59.98 3.81
CA ASN A 153 25.76 -60.04 4.70
C ASN A 153 25.90 -61.41 5.36
N ASP A 154 24.79 -62.03 5.78
CA ASP A 154 24.78 -63.36 6.41
C ASP A 154 25.26 -64.44 5.41
N ILE A 155 24.79 -64.37 4.16
CA ILE A 155 25.30 -65.20 3.05
C ILE A 155 26.80 -64.96 2.83
N LYS A 156 27.26 -63.70 2.85
CA LYS A 156 28.69 -63.37 2.69
C LYS A 156 29.55 -63.96 3.81
N VAL A 157 29.07 -63.94 5.07
CA VAL A 157 29.76 -64.58 6.20
C VAL A 157 29.82 -66.09 5.98
N SER A 158 28.70 -66.73 5.69
CA SER A 158 28.64 -68.18 5.46
C SER A 158 29.50 -68.64 4.27
N VAL A 159 29.59 -67.86 3.19
CA VAL A 159 30.52 -68.13 2.08
C VAL A 159 31.98 -68.03 2.52
N GLY A 160 32.33 -67.09 3.40
CA GLY A 160 33.66 -66.99 3.99
C GLY A 160 34.02 -68.19 4.88
N GLU A 161 33.11 -68.60 5.76
CA GLU A 161 33.26 -69.79 6.61
C GLU A 161 33.41 -71.07 5.79
N ASN A 162 32.58 -71.24 4.74
CA ASN A 162 32.68 -72.37 3.82
C ASN A 162 34.01 -72.35 3.05
N TYR A 163 34.48 -71.19 2.58
CA TYR A 163 35.79 -71.09 1.91
C TYR A 163 36.95 -71.47 2.85
N GLN A 164 36.88 -71.07 4.13
CA GLN A 164 37.87 -71.44 5.15
C GLN A 164 37.83 -72.95 5.44
N SER A 165 36.64 -73.55 5.56
CA SER A 165 36.44 -75.00 5.73
C SER A 165 36.95 -75.82 4.53
N ILE A 166 36.71 -75.34 3.30
CA ILE A 166 37.26 -75.92 2.06
C ILE A 166 38.80 -75.81 2.06
N THR A 167 39.36 -74.67 2.48
CA THR A 167 40.81 -74.48 2.56
C THR A 167 41.46 -75.42 3.59
N GLU A 168 40.83 -75.61 4.75
CA GLU A 168 41.27 -76.58 5.76
C GLU A 168 41.19 -78.04 5.29
N SER A 169 40.08 -78.43 4.66
CA SER A 169 39.91 -79.79 4.15
C SER A 169 40.88 -80.07 2.99
N HIS A 170 41.12 -79.11 2.11
CA HIS A 170 42.16 -79.19 1.08
C HIS A 170 43.57 -79.34 1.70
N SER A 171 43.89 -78.60 2.77
CA SER A 171 45.15 -78.77 3.53
C SER A 171 45.29 -80.18 4.15
N LYS A 172 44.19 -80.75 4.68
CA LYS A 172 44.13 -82.12 5.21
C LYS A 172 44.31 -83.18 4.11
N VAL A 173 43.73 -82.96 2.93
CA VAL A 173 43.90 -83.83 1.75
C VAL A 173 45.33 -83.78 1.23
N ILE A 174 45.94 -82.60 1.07
CA ILE A 174 47.34 -82.45 0.62
C ILE A 174 48.31 -83.22 1.54
N LYS A 175 48.12 -83.14 2.87
CA LYS A 175 48.94 -83.89 3.83
C LYS A 175 48.76 -85.41 3.69
N THR A 176 47.52 -85.87 3.51
CA THR A 176 47.21 -87.30 3.28
C THR A 176 47.81 -87.80 1.96
N VAL A 177 47.74 -87.01 0.90
CA VAL A 177 48.33 -87.35 -0.41
C VAL A 177 49.85 -87.39 -0.33
N ALA A 178 50.50 -86.44 0.33
CA ALA A 178 51.95 -86.45 0.53
C ALA A 178 52.44 -87.74 1.24
N LEU A 179 51.80 -88.10 2.36
CA LEU A 179 52.07 -89.35 3.09
C LEU A 179 51.79 -90.63 2.26
N SER A 180 50.87 -90.55 1.30
CA SER A 180 50.56 -91.65 0.38
C SER A 180 51.60 -91.76 -0.74
N CYS A 181 52.02 -90.64 -1.33
CA CYS A 181 53.11 -90.60 -2.31
C CYS A 181 54.43 -91.13 -1.74
N GLU A 182 54.73 -90.80 -0.48
CA GLU A 182 55.92 -91.27 0.24
C GLU A 182 55.94 -92.82 0.40
N LYS A 183 54.77 -93.45 0.58
CA LYS A 183 54.61 -94.92 0.49
C LYS A 183 54.79 -95.44 -0.94
N PHE A 184 54.15 -94.83 -1.93
CA PHE A 184 54.25 -95.30 -3.32
C PHE A 184 55.68 -95.22 -3.88
N THR A 185 56.51 -94.29 -3.41
CA THR A 185 57.95 -94.25 -3.74
C THR A 185 58.75 -95.45 -3.19
N GLU A 186 58.23 -96.17 -2.20
CA GLU A 186 58.84 -97.42 -1.71
C GLU A 186 58.32 -98.64 -2.48
N ASP A 187 56.99 -98.73 -2.70
CA ASP A 187 56.37 -99.83 -3.46
C ASP A 187 56.86 -99.89 -4.92
N THR A 188 57.15 -98.74 -5.54
CA THR A 188 57.65 -98.67 -6.92
C THR A 188 58.99 -99.39 -7.08
N LYS A 189 59.86 -99.39 -6.05
CA LYS A 189 61.16 -100.11 -6.04
C LYS A 189 61.00 -101.63 -6.01
N VAL A 190 59.83 -102.13 -5.63
CA VAL A 190 59.52 -103.57 -5.52
C VAL A 190 58.90 -104.09 -6.83
N LEU A 191 58.01 -103.31 -7.45
CA LEU A 191 57.34 -103.68 -8.70
C LEU A 191 58.28 -103.76 -9.92
N GLU A 192 59.32 -102.92 -9.96
CA GLU A 192 60.28 -102.87 -11.07
C GLU A 192 61.04 -104.21 -11.30
N LYS A 193 61.15 -105.05 -10.27
CA LYS A 193 61.76 -106.40 -10.36
C LYS A 193 60.84 -107.49 -10.91
N SER A 194 59.55 -107.21 -11.12
CA SER A 194 58.53 -108.23 -11.43
C SER A 194 58.08 -108.25 -12.90
N LEU A 195 58.50 -107.28 -13.73
CA LEU A 195 57.94 -107.02 -15.06
C LEU A 195 58.52 -107.90 -16.20
N ILE A 196 59.15 -109.05 -15.90
CA ILE A 196 59.76 -109.96 -16.89
C ILE A 196 59.21 -111.39 -16.74
N LYS A 197 57.88 -111.58 -16.76
CA LYS A 197 57.29 -112.94 -16.83
C LYS A 197 55.91 -113.14 -17.47
N CYS A 198 55.20 -112.10 -17.89
CA CYS A 198 53.85 -112.27 -18.49
C CYS A 198 53.67 -111.44 -19.77
N LYS A 199 54.49 -111.76 -20.79
CA LYS A 199 54.41 -111.14 -22.12
C LYS A 199 54.37 -112.22 -23.19
N ASN A 200 53.21 -112.87 -23.35
CA ASN A 200 52.68 -113.45 -24.60
C ASN A 200 51.36 -114.22 -24.35
N GLU A 201 50.61 -114.42 -25.45
CA GLU A 201 49.35 -115.19 -25.55
C GLU A 201 48.12 -114.57 -24.85
N LYS A 202 46.90 -114.53 -25.43
CA LYS A 202 46.37 -114.89 -26.78
C LYS A 202 44.89 -114.46 -26.77
N LYS A 203 44.40 -113.41 -27.44
CA LYS A 203 44.37 -113.11 -28.90
C LYS A 203 43.91 -114.32 -29.75
N MET A 204 42.59 -114.49 -29.90
CA MET A 204 41.87 -115.30 -30.92
C MET A 204 40.35 -115.35 -30.61
N GLN A 205 39.61 -114.23 -30.68
CA GLN A 205 38.13 -114.28 -30.50
C GLN A 205 37.31 -113.20 -31.24
N ASP A 206 37.92 -112.46 -32.15
CA ASP A 206 37.38 -111.15 -32.60
C ASP A 206 36.60 -111.15 -33.94
N GLU A 207 36.57 -112.27 -34.68
CA GLU A 207 36.13 -112.29 -36.09
C GLU A 207 34.62 -112.52 -36.34
N ALA A 208 33.82 -112.71 -35.28
CA ALA A 208 32.37 -112.95 -35.39
C ALA A 208 31.48 -111.73 -35.08
N ILE A 209 31.99 -110.76 -34.30
CA ILE A 209 31.17 -109.70 -33.68
C ILE A 209 31.03 -108.48 -34.61
N ALA A 210 32.10 -108.11 -35.33
CA ALA A 210 32.25 -106.86 -36.08
C ALA A 210 31.23 -106.61 -37.22
N LYS A 211 30.38 -107.58 -37.59
CA LYS A 211 29.31 -107.42 -38.60
C LYS A 211 27.92 -107.16 -38.02
N ALA A 212 27.70 -107.39 -36.72
CA ALA A 212 26.42 -107.08 -36.08
C ALA A 212 26.39 -105.64 -35.55
N GLU A 213 27.49 -105.18 -34.95
CA GLU A 213 27.56 -103.89 -34.25
C GLU A 213 27.41 -102.68 -35.19
N ALA A 214 28.00 -102.74 -36.39
CA ALA A 214 27.98 -101.63 -37.35
C ALA A 214 26.56 -101.20 -37.77
N LEU A 215 25.64 -102.16 -37.93
CA LEU A 215 24.28 -101.91 -38.39
C LEU A 215 23.36 -101.45 -37.23
N VAL A 216 23.65 -101.89 -36.00
CA VAL A 216 22.99 -101.37 -34.80
C VAL A 216 23.39 -99.92 -34.56
N VAL A 217 24.69 -99.59 -34.60
CA VAL A 217 25.18 -98.22 -34.34
C VAL A 217 24.61 -97.19 -35.34
N GLU A 218 24.48 -97.53 -36.64
CA GLU A 218 23.88 -96.61 -37.61
C GLU A 218 22.38 -96.35 -37.32
N LEU A 219 21.63 -97.39 -36.95
CA LEU A 219 20.22 -97.26 -36.60
C LEU A 219 20.02 -96.49 -35.29
N THR A 220 20.79 -96.78 -34.24
CA THR A 220 20.73 -96.04 -32.97
C THR A 220 21.08 -94.57 -33.17
N SER A 221 22.10 -94.27 -33.97
CA SER A 221 22.47 -92.88 -34.32
C SER A 221 21.31 -92.14 -34.99
N LYS A 222 20.63 -92.77 -35.97
CA LYS A 222 19.43 -92.21 -36.62
C LYS A 222 18.23 -92.06 -35.69
N CYS A 223 18.02 -92.96 -34.73
CA CYS A 223 17.00 -92.79 -33.70
C CYS A 223 17.28 -91.55 -32.85
N THR A 224 18.49 -91.42 -32.29
CA THR A 224 18.84 -90.25 -31.46
C THR A 224 18.80 -88.93 -32.23
N GLU A 225 19.19 -88.92 -33.51
CA GLU A 225 19.11 -87.73 -34.37
C GLU A 225 17.67 -87.39 -34.79
N LEU A 226 16.71 -88.30 -34.62
CA LEU A 226 15.27 -88.04 -34.79
C LEU A 226 14.61 -87.62 -33.47
N GLU A 227 14.97 -88.25 -32.35
CA GLU A 227 14.52 -87.88 -31.00
C GLU A 227 14.88 -86.44 -30.68
N ILE A 228 16.15 -86.04 -30.85
CA ILE A 228 16.61 -84.65 -30.67
C ILE A 228 15.86 -83.66 -31.60
N ARG A 229 15.40 -84.11 -32.77
CA ARG A 229 14.60 -83.29 -33.71
C ARG A 229 13.13 -83.17 -33.28
N VAL A 230 12.57 -84.20 -32.65
CA VAL A 230 11.24 -84.15 -32.04
C VAL A 230 11.28 -83.24 -30.82
N ASP A 231 12.23 -83.43 -29.91
CA ASP A 231 12.40 -82.59 -28.71
C ASP A 231 12.54 -81.10 -29.08
N ALA A 232 13.38 -80.77 -30.07
CA ALA A 232 13.55 -79.40 -30.56
C ALA A 232 12.29 -78.84 -31.26
N GLN A 233 11.49 -79.69 -31.90
CA GLN A 233 10.18 -79.29 -32.45
C GLN A 233 9.12 -79.12 -31.35
N GLU A 234 9.19 -79.87 -30.26
CA GLU A 234 8.31 -79.69 -29.11
C GLU A 234 8.64 -78.41 -28.32
N GLU A 235 9.91 -78.05 -28.13
CA GLU A 235 10.28 -76.73 -27.57
C GLU A 235 9.77 -75.56 -28.42
N GLU A 236 10.02 -75.56 -29.74
CA GLU A 236 9.51 -74.51 -30.62
C GLU A 236 7.97 -74.49 -30.65
N LEU A 237 7.30 -75.64 -30.52
CA LEU A 237 5.84 -75.72 -30.40
C LEU A 237 5.33 -75.15 -29.06
N ILE A 238 6.02 -75.39 -27.95
CA ILE A 238 5.70 -74.82 -26.62
C ILE A 238 5.86 -73.30 -26.67
N LYS A 239 7.02 -72.81 -27.11
CA LYS A 239 7.35 -71.39 -27.30
C LYS A 239 6.35 -70.69 -28.22
N THR A 240 5.92 -71.34 -29.31
CA THR A 240 4.89 -70.83 -30.21
C THR A 240 3.51 -70.78 -29.54
N LYS A 241 3.16 -71.76 -28.68
CA LYS A 241 1.92 -71.74 -27.87
C LYS A 241 1.95 -70.62 -26.83
N GLU A 242 3.08 -70.37 -26.17
CA GLU A 242 3.24 -69.29 -25.18
C GLU A 242 3.13 -67.90 -25.84
N GLN A 243 3.74 -67.72 -27.01
CA GLN A 243 3.57 -66.50 -27.82
C GLN A 243 2.11 -66.31 -28.24
N ASN A 244 1.44 -67.34 -28.76
CA ASN A 244 0.00 -67.26 -29.09
C ASN A 244 -0.87 -66.97 -27.86
N HIS A 245 -0.53 -67.51 -26.68
CA HIS A 245 -1.24 -67.21 -25.44
C HIS A 245 -1.03 -65.76 -24.98
N THR A 246 0.16 -65.20 -25.24
CA THR A 246 0.49 -63.79 -24.98
C THR A 246 -0.28 -62.86 -25.92
N TYR A 247 -0.21 -63.10 -27.23
CA TYR A 247 -1.00 -62.34 -28.22
C TYR A 247 -2.51 -62.46 -27.96
N SER A 248 -3.01 -63.61 -27.50
CA SER A 248 -4.43 -63.79 -27.13
C SER A 248 -4.83 -62.93 -25.91
N LYS A 249 -3.93 -62.77 -24.92
CA LYS A 249 -4.14 -61.83 -23.80
C LYS A 249 -4.11 -60.38 -24.28
N GLU A 250 -3.16 -59.99 -25.12
CA GLU A 250 -3.06 -58.64 -25.68
C GLU A 250 -4.31 -58.29 -26.51
N VAL A 251 -4.75 -59.17 -27.41
CA VAL A 251 -5.99 -59.00 -28.18
C VAL A 251 -7.22 -58.89 -27.27
N SER A 252 -7.26 -59.62 -26.15
CA SER A 252 -8.33 -59.50 -25.16
C SER A 252 -8.31 -58.15 -24.44
N GLN A 253 -7.13 -57.68 -24.01
CA GLN A 253 -6.94 -56.36 -23.39
C GLN A 253 -7.27 -55.21 -24.35
N TYR A 254 -6.85 -55.28 -25.62
CA TYR A 254 -7.24 -54.31 -26.64
C TYR A 254 -8.75 -54.31 -26.90
N LYS A 255 -9.41 -55.48 -26.85
CA LYS A 255 -10.87 -55.59 -26.99
C LYS A 255 -11.61 -54.96 -25.80
N GLU A 256 -11.13 -55.16 -24.58
CA GLU A 256 -11.65 -54.50 -23.38
C GLU A 256 -11.44 -52.98 -23.42
N LEU A 257 -10.24 -52.52 -23.83
CA LEU A 257 -9.93 -51.10 -23.99
C LEU A 257 -10.80 -50.44 -25.08
N MET A 258 -11.03 -51.11 -26.21
CA MET A 258 -11.94 -50.63 -27.26
C MET A 258 -13.40 -50.59 -26.79
N SER A 259 -13.83 -51.55 -25.96
CA SER A 259 -15.15 -51.52 -25.32
C SER A 259 -15.29 -50.32 -24.37
N ALA A 260 -14.28 -50.10 -23.52
CA ALA A 260 -14.24 -48.94 -22.62
C ALA A 260 -14.26 -47.60 -23.40
N LYS A 261 -13.48 -47.47 -24.47
CA LYS A 261 -13.51 -46.27 -25.33
C LYS A 261 -14.80 -46.11 -26.12
N SER A 262 -15.45 -47.19 -26.55
CA SER A 262 -16.80 -47.14 -27.13
C SER A 262 -17.83 -46.61 -26.11
N ASN A 263 -17.73 -47.02 -24.84
CA ASN A 263 -18.60 -46.53 -23.78
C ASN A 263 -18.33 -45.05 -23.47
N GLU A 264 -17.07 -44.63 -23.32
CA GLU A 264 -16.70 -43.21 -23.16
C GLU A 264 -17.26 -42.34 -24.31
N VAL A 265 -17.12 -42.78 -25.56
CA VAL A 265 -17.68 -42.07 -26.73
C VAL A 265 -19.22 -42.00 -26.66
N SER A 266 -19.89 -43.04 -26.17
CA SER A 266 -21.35 -43.01 -25.96
C SER A 266 -21.76 -42.04 -24.85
N GLU A 267 -21.00 -41.94 -23.76
CA GLU A 267 -21.25 -40.95 -22.71
C GLU A 267 -21.04 -39.52 -23.20
N TRP A 268 -19.97 -39.25 -23.94
CA TRP A 268 -19.72 -37.92 -24.51
C TRP A 268 -20.78 -37.53 -25.53
N LYS A 269 -21.26 -38.48 -26.34
CA LYS A 269 -22.40 -38.26 -27.24
C LYS A 269 -23.68 -37.89 -26.48
N ASN A 270 -23.96 -38.59 -25.37
CA ASN A 270 -25.15 -38.31 -24.56
C ASN A 270 -25.03 -36.97 -23.79
N LYS A 271 -23.84 -36.60 -23.32
CA LYS A 271 -23.57 -35.28 -22.71
C LYS A 271 -23.81 -34.15 -23.72
N LEU A 272 -23.24 -34.27 -24.93
CA LEU A 272 -23.42 -33.30 -26.01
C LEU A 272 -24.89 -33.19 -26.47
N GLN A 273 -25.63 -34.30 -26.49
CA GLN A 273 -27.06 -34.31 -26.78
C GLN A 273 -27.85 -33.52 -25.72
N ASN A 274 -27.63 -33.79 -24.44
CA ASN A 274 -28.29 -33.09 -23.34
C ASN A 274 -27.95 -31.59 -23.33
N GLU A 275 -26.69 -31.22 -23.57
CA GLU A 275 -26.25 -29.82 -23.69
C GLU A 275 -26.93 -29.12 -24.87
N SER A 276 -27.08 -29.79 -26.01
CA SER A 276 -27.82 -29.27 -27.17
C SER A 276 -29.31 -29.06 -26.88
N GLU A 277 -29.94 -29.97 -26.11
CA GLU A 277 -31.37 -29.86 -25.75
C GLU A 277 -31.61 -28.71 -24.75
N ILE A 278 -30.72 -28.51 -23.77
CA ILE A 278 -30.74 -27.36 -22.85
C ILE A 278 -30.60 -26.04 -23.63
N LEU A 279 -29.62 -25.95 -24.54
CA LEU A 279 -29.41 -24.76 -25.37
C LEU A 279 -30.61 -24.47 -26.28
N GLU A 280 -31.26 -25.50 -26.83
CA GLU A 280 -32.50 -25.34 -27.59
C GLU A 280 -33.64 -24.75 -26.73
N GLU A 281 -33.78 -25.16 -25.46
CA GLU A 281 -34.81 -24.65 -24.55
C GLU A 281 -34.52 -23.22 -24.09
N GLU A 282 -33.24 -22.87 -23.82
CA GLU A 282 -32.83 -21.49 -23.59
C GLU A 282 -33.09 -20.59 -24.82
N ILE A 283 -32.81 -21.07 -26.04
CA ILE A 283 -33.12 -20.34 -27.28
C ILE A 283 -34.63 -20.13 -27.44
N LYS A 284 -35.46 -21.15 -27.13
CA LYS A 284 -36.93 -21.04 -27.16
C LYS A 284 -37.43 -19.99 -26.16
N LYS A 285 -36.89 -19.98 -24.93
CA LYS A 285 -37.20 -18.99 -23.89
C LYS A 285 -36.79 -17.57 -24.30
N ASN A 286 -35.53 -17.38 -24.69
CA ASN A 286 -35.01 -16.08 -25.12
C ASN A 286 -35.80 -15.50 -26.29
N LYS A 287 -36.25 -16.34 -27.23
CA LYS A 287 -37.12 -15.93 -28.34
C LYS A 287 -38.51 -15.48 -27.88
N ALA A 288 -39.08 -16.09 -26.85
CA ALA A 288 -40.34 -15.64 -26.25
C ALA A 288 -40.19 -14.31 -25.50
N ASP A 289 -39.08 -14.13 -24.77
CA ASP A 289 -38.77 -12.87 -24.09
C ASP A 289 -38.51 -11.71 -25.08
N ILE A 290 -37.85 -11.98 -26.21
CA ILE A 290 -37.69 -11.01 -27.32
C ILE A 290 -39.06 -10.58 -27.86
N LEU A 291 -39.95 -11.52 -28.22
CA LEU A 291 -41.30 -11.21 -28.71
C LEU A 291 -42.13 -10.39 -27.70
N SER A 292 -41.97 -10.67 -26.40
CA SER A 292 -42.57 -9.89 -25.31
C SER A 292 -42.03 -8.46 -25.27
N LYS A 293 -40.71 -8.28 -25.45
CA LYS A 293 -40.04 -6.97 -25.48
C LYS A 293 -40.36 -6.16 -26.75
N GLU A 294 -40.42 -6.79 -27.91
CA GLU A 294 -40.86 -6.16 -29.16
C GLU A 294 -42.29 -5.60 -29.01
N LYS A 295 -43.20 -6.35 -28.39
CA LYS A 295 -44.57 -5.88 -28.10
C LYS A 295 -44.59 -4.69 -27.13
N GLN A 296 -43.71 -4.67 -26.12
CA GLN A 296 -43.56 -3.52 -25.22
C GLN A 296 -43.02 -2.28 -25.98
N ILE A 297 -42.06 -2.46 -26.89
CA ILE A 297 -41.50 -1.39 -27.72
C ILE A 297 -42.54 -0.83 -28.69
N GLN A 298 -43.34 -1.68 -29.34
CA GLN A 298 -44.45 -1.26 -30.21
C GLN A 298 -45.47 -0.40 -29.45
N GLN A 299 -45.84 -0.80 -28.23
CA GLN A 299 -46.80 -0.04 -27.43
C GLN A 299 -46.21 1.29 -26.91
N LEU A 300 -44.90 1.35 -26.63
CA LEU A 300 -44.20 2.61 -26.34
C LEU A 300 -44.14 3.54 -27.55
N ALA A 301 -43.89 3.01 -28.76
CA ALA A 301 -43.88 3.81 -30.00
C ALA A 301 -45.26 4.42 -30.30
N GLU A 302 -46.35 3.65 -30.12
CA GLU A 302 -47.71 4.18 -30.27
C GLU A 302 -48.03 5.26 -29.22
N ASN A 303 -47.53 5.11 -27.98
CA ASN A 303 -47.65 6.14 -26.96
C ASN A 303 -46.86 7.42 -27.30
N CYS A 304 -45.63 7.31 -27.80
CA CYS A 304 -44.83 8.46 -28.26
C CYS A 304 -45.55 9.23 -29.38
N LYS A 305 -46.06 8.52 -30.39
CA LYS A 305 -46.83 9.09 -31.51
C LYS A 305 -48.11 9.82 -31.06
N ASN A 306 -48.78 9.33 -30.01
CA ASN A 306 -49.92 10.02 -29.40
C ASN A 306 -49.50 11.26 -28.59
N LEU A 307 -48.31 11.26 -27.97
CA LEU A 307 -47.75 12.44 -27.30
C LEU A 307 -47.30 13.50 -28.31
N GLU A 308 -46.65 13.11 -29.41
CA GLU A 308 -46.31 14.00 -30.54
C GLU A 308 -47.55 14.73 -31.09
N LYS A 309 -48.66 13.98 -31.31
CA LYS A 309 -49.93 14.57 -31.73
C LYS A 309 -50.44 15.61 -30.73
N ARG A 310 -50.41 15.30 -29.43
CA ARG A 310 -50.80 16.27 -28.38
C ARG A 310 -49.89 17.50 -28.34
N VAL A 311 -48.58 17.34 -28.56
CA VAL A 311 -47.64 18.47 -28.63
C VAL A 311 -47.94 19.36 -29.84
N ALA A 312 -48.30 18.79 -30.99
CA ALA A 312 -48.76 19.55 -32.16
C ALA A 312 -50.10 20.27 -31.90
N GLU A 313 -51.04 19.64 -31.20
CA GLU A 313 -52.30 20.27 -30.78
C GLU A 313 -52.06 21.45 -29.81
N TYR A 314 -51.17 21.29 -28.83
CA TYR A 314 -50.78 22.38 -27.92
C TYR A 314 -50.01 23.51 -28.63
N SER A 315 -49.13 23.22 -29.59
CA SER A 315 -48.42 24.25 -30.33
C SER A 315 -49.37 25.06 -31.22
N LYS A 316 -50.35 24.42 -31.86
CA LYS A 316 -51.42 25.12 -32.60
C LYS A 316 -52.25 26.02 -31.68
N ALA A 317 -52.70 25.50 -30.53
CA ALA A 317 -53.46 26.26 -29.56
C ALA A 317 -52.68 27.46 -28.99
N ARG A 318 -51.36 27.32 -28.79
CA ARG A 318 -50.47 28.42 -28.41
C ARG A 318 -50.40 29.49 -29.49
N ASN A 319 -50.16 29.11 -30.74
CA ASN A 319 -50.07 30.06 -31.85
C ASN A 319 -51.40 30.84 -32.03
N GLU A 320 -52.54 30.16 -31.88
CA GLU A 320 -53.87 30.78 -31.88
C GLU A 320 -54.13 31.73 -30.70
N VAL A 321 -53.32 31.69 -29.62
CA VAL A 321 -53.37 32.64 -28.50
C VAL A 321 -52.40 33.79 -28.75
N GLU A 322 -51.21 33.53 -29.28
CA GLU A 322 -50.24 34.56 -29.67
C GLU A 322 -50.80 35.48 -30.77
N GLU A 323 -51.50 34.92 -31.77
CA GLU A 323 -52.22 35.69 -32.80
C GLU A 323 -53.33 36.59 -32.21
N LYS A 324 -54.15 36.06 -31.29
CA LYS A 324 -55.17 36.85 -30.57
C LYS A 324 -54.54 37.94 -29.69
N SER A 325 -53.35 37.69 -29.13
CA SER A 325 -52.59 38.67 -28.36
C SER A 325 -51.98 39.76 -29.26
N ALA A 326 -51.57 39.43 -30.48
CA ALA A 326 -51.10 40.42 -31.46
C ALA A 326 -52.26 41.33 -31.91
N ASN A 327 -53.40 40.74 -32.28
CA ASN A 327 -54.59 41.48 -32.70
C ASN A 327 -55.09 42.44 -31.60
N SER A 328 -55.15 42.00 -30.34
CA SER A 328 -55.56 42.88 -29.23
C SER A 328 -54.52 43.97 -28.89
N LEU A 329 -53.21 43.74 -29.14
CA LEU A 329 -52.19 44.78 -29.06
C LEU A 329 -52.39 45.85 -30.14
N GLU A 330 -52.78 45.45 -31.35
CA GLU A 330 -53.05 46.34 -32.48
C GLU A 330 -54.37 47.13 -32.28
N GLU A 331 -55.40 46.51 -31.70
CA GLU A 331 -56.60 47.22 -31.21
C GLU A 331 -56.25 48.26 -30.12
N ILE A 332 -55.40 47.90 -29.14
CA ILE A 332 -54.92 48.84 -28.10
C ILE A 332 -54.14 50.01 -28.74
N LYS A 333 -53.38 49.77 -29.80
CA LYS A 333 -52.67 50.81 -30.55
C LYS A 333 -53.66 51.74 -31.28
N ALA A 334 -54.64 51.19 -31.99
CA ALA A 334 -55.70 51.96 -32.65
C ALA A 334 -56.53 52.78 -31.66
N LEU A 335 -56.83 52.23 -30.47
CA LEU A 335 -57.50 52.95 -29.39
C LEU A 335 -56.64 54.07 -28.80
N LYS A 336 -55.31 53.90 -28.70
CA LYS A 336 -54.37 54.97 -28.31
C LYS A 336 -54.29 56.08 -29.36
N GLU A 337 -54.27 55.74 -30.64
CA GLU A 337 -54.30 56.73 -31.74
C GLU A 337 -55.65 57.46 -31.79
N SER A 338 -56.76 56.76 -31.58
CA SER A 338 -58.09 57.38 -31.42
C SER A 338 -58.15 58.30 -30.20
N CYS A 339 -57.58 57.89 -29.06
CA CYS A 339 -57.49 58.72 -27.86
C CYS A 339 -56.59 59.95 -28.07
N SER A 340 -55.49 59.84 -28.81
CA SER A 340 -54.66 61.00 -29.16
C SER A 340 -55.38 61.95 -30.12
N LYS A 341 -56.15 61.42 -31.08
CA LYS A 341 -57.01 62.22 -31.96
C LYS A 341 -58.10 62.95 -31.16
N ALA A 342 -58.82 62.27 -30.28
CA ALA A 342 -59.82 62.88 -29.40
C ALA A 342 -59.20 63.91 -28.44
N LYS A 343 -57.97 63.70 -27.96
CA LYS A 343 -57.21 64.69 -27.18
C LYS A 343 -56.87 65.93 -28.01
N ASN A 344 -56.49 65.76 -29.27
CA ASN A 344 -56.22 66.85 -30.20
C ASN A 344 -57.51 67.59 -30.60
N GLU A 345 -58.63 66.87 -30.76
CA GLU A 345 -59.97 67.47 -30.96
C GLU A 345 -60.42 68.26 -29.71
N VAL A 346 -60.11 67.79 -28.49
CA VAL A 346 -60.32 68.57 -27.25
C VAL A 346 -59.38 69.78 -27.14
N VAL A 347 -58.22 69.77 -27.79
CA VAL A 347 -57.36 70.96 -27.93
C VAL A 347 -57.95 71.93 -28.96
N ALA A 348 -58.33 71.45 -30.15
CA ALA A 348 -59.00 72.26 -31.17
C ALA A 348 -60.31 72.88 -30.66
N LEU A 349 -61.13 72.14 -29.90
CA LEU A 349 -62.35 72.66 -29.27
C LEU A 349 -62.05 73.66 -28.14
N LYS A 350 -60.88 73.59 -27.50
CA LYS A 350 -60.41 74.64 -26.59
C LYS A 350 -59.96 75.87 -27.38
N GLU A 351 -59.25 75.70 -28.48
CA GLU A 351 -58.84 76.79 -29.39
C GLU A 351 -60.04 77.46 -30.05
N GLU A 352 -61.09 76.72 -30.44
CA GLU A 352 -62.37 77.27 -30.90
C GLU A 352 -63.12 77.99 -29.78
N ARG A 353 -63.12 77.44 -28.55
CA ARG A 353 -63.66 78.14 -27.37
C ARG A 353 -62.85 79.40 -27.04
N GLU A 354 -61.54 79.39 -27.28
CA GLU A 354 -60.66 80.52 -27.06
C GLU A 354 -60.83 81.57 -28.17
N MET A 355 -61.04 81.17 -29.43
CA MET A 355 -61.48 82.05 -30.52
C MET A 355 -62.88 82.62 -30.30
N MET A 356 -63.81 81.85 -29.72
CA MET A 356 -65.14 82.33 -29.31
C MET A 356 -65.01 83.32 -28.15
N ILE A 357 -64.18 83.03 -27.16
CA ILE A 357 -63.80 83.97 -26.10
C ILE A 357 -63.16 85.21 -26.72
N SER A 358 -62.31 85.10 -27.75
CA SER A 358 -61.74 86.20 -28.52
C SER A 358 -62.76 86.95 -29.39
N ALA A 359 -63.87 86.33 -29.81
CA ALA A 359 -64.96 87.01 -30.50
C ALA A 359 -65.81 87.83 -29.51
N HIS A 360 -66.09 87.27 -28.32
CA HIS A 360 -66.64 88.02 -27.19
C HIS A 360 -65.65 89.10 -26.71
N HIS A 361 -64.34 88.83 -26.75
CA HIS A 361 -63.28 89.82 -26.47
C HIS A 361 -63.30 90.93 -27.50
N ASN A 362 -63.39 90.63 -28.80
CA ASN A 362 -63.52 91.60 -29.89
C ASN A 362 -64.75 92.50 -29.69
N ARG A 363 -65.88 91.95 -29.20
CA ARG A 363 -67.06 92.76 -28.87
C ARG A 363 -66.86 93.68 -27.66
N ILE A 364 -66.01 93.27 -26.72
CA ILE A 364 -65.54 94.09 -25.58
C ILE A 364 -64.42 95.05 -26.03
N GLU A 365 -63.64 94.71 -27.07
CA GLU A 365 -62.54 95.49 -27.61
C GLU A 365 -63.01 96.60 -28.54
N GLN A 366 -64.13 96.44 -29.25
CA GLN A 366 -64.82 97.58 -29.87
C GLN A 366 -65.14 98.70 -28.87
N LEU A 367 -65.35 98.36 -27.58
CA LEU A 367 -65.50 99.32 -26.50
C LEU A 367 -64.14 99.78 -25.95
N ARG A 368 -63.19 98.86 -25.69
CA ARG A 368 -61.83 99.21 -25.20
C ARG A 368 -61.02 100.05 -26.17
N GLU A 369 -61.11 99.84 -27.48
CA GLU A 369 -60.27 100.51 -28.49
C GLU A 369 -60.51 102.03 -28.50
N SER A 370 -61.76 102.46 -28.23
CA SER A 370 -62.13 103.86 -28.04
C SER A 370 -61.48 104.53 -26.81
N PHE A 371 -61.07 103.74 -25.81
CA PHE A 371 -60.30 104.20 -24.65
C PHE A 371 -58.79 104.04 -24.85
N LYS A 372 -58.37 102.92 -25.44
CA LYS A 372 -56.98 102.50 -25.62
C LYS A 372 -56.21 103.46 -26.54
N LYS A 373 -56.86 104.01 -27.59
CA LYS A 373 -56.25 104.98 -28.51
C LYS A 373 -56.15 106.42 -27.96
N LYS A 374 -55.92 106.55 -26.65
CA LYS A 374 -55.38 107.78 -26.02
C LYS A 374 -54.11 107.51 -25.19
N MET A 375 -53.67 106.25 -25.10
CA MET A 375 -52.45 105.82 -24.43
C MET A 375 -51.92 104.56 -25.15
N GLU A 376 -51.03 104.62 -26.15
CA GLU A 376 -50.00 105.61 -26.49
C GLU A 376 -48.93 105.80 -25.37
N GLU A 377 -49.34 105.82 -24.09
CA GLU A 377 -48.44 105.49 -22.96
C GLU A 377 -48.24 103.97 -22.79
N ALA A 378 -49.09 103.15 -23.42
CA ALA A 378 -48.95 101.69 -23.42
C ALA A 378 -47.79 101.20 -24.32
N ASP A 379 -47.34 102.00 -25.28
CA ASP A 379 -46.39 101.55 -26.31
C ASP A 379 -44.94 101.41 -25.82
N ALA A 380 -44.68 101.76 -24.54
CA ALA A 380 -43.45 101.42 -23.83
C ALA A 380 -43.49 100.03 -23.14
N TRP A 381 -44.60 99.29 -23.18
CA TRP A 381 -44.66 97.92 -22.63
C TRP A 381 -43.86 96.89 -23.44
N PRO A 382 -43.89 96.83 -24.79
CA PRO A 382 -43.19 95.77 -25.54
C PRO A 382 -41.70 95.61 -25.19
N GLU A 383 -40.99 96.72 -24.93
CA GLU A 383 -39.59 96.66 -24.47
C GLU A 383 -39.46 96.17 -23.02
N LYS A 384 -40.34 96.60 -22.11
CA LYS A 384 -40.42 96.05 -20.74
C LYS A 384 -40.77 94.56 -20.74
N LEU A 385 -41.63 94.10 -21.64
CA LEU A 385 -42.00 92.70 -21.76
C LEU A 385 -40.83 91.87 -22.32
N ASN A 386 -40.15 92.33 -23.37
CA ASN A 386 -38.92 91.71 -23.85
C ASN A 386 -37.81 91.69 -22.78
N LYS A 387 -37.72 92.74 -21.94
CA LYS A 387 -36.79 92.78 -20.81
C LYS A 387 -37.15 91.74 -19.76
N ILE A 388 -38.43 91.65 -19.35
CA ILE A 388 -38.91 90.65 -18.38
C ILE A 388 -38.80 89.23 -18.93
N VAL A 389 -39.04 89.00 -20.23
CA VAL A 389 -38.85 87.69 -20.88
C VAL A 389 -37.37 87.31 -20.85
N LYS A 390 -36.45 88.21 -21.22
CA LYS A 390 -35.00 87.94 -21.10
C LYS A 390 -34.52 87.77 -19.66
N GLU A 391 -35.06 88.55 -18.73
CA GLU A 391 -34.80 88.38 -17.29
C GLU A 391 -35.35 87.03 -16.79
N LYS A 392 -36.45 86.51 -17.36
CA LYS A 392 -37.00 85.19 -17.06
C LYS A 392 -36.28 84.05 -17.76
N GLU A 393 -35.77 84.23 -18.97
CA GLU A 393 -34.89 83.28 -19.65
C GLU A 393 -33.54 83.18 -18.93
N VAL A 394 -32.99 84.31 -18.49
CA VAL A 394 -31.79 84.35 -17.63
C VAL A 394 -32.08 83.67 -16.30
N GLN A 395 -33.15 84.03 -15.58
CA GLN A 395 -33.52 83.37 -14.32
C GLN A 395 -33.74 81.87 -14.48
N PHE A 396 -34.46 81.41 -15.52
CA PHE A 396 -34.67 79.98 -15.75
C PHE A 396 -33.37 79.25 -16.14
N ASN A 397 -32.48 79.90 -16.89
CA ASN A 397 -31.18 79.34 -17.22
C ASN A 397 -30.22 79.36 -16.02
N GLU A 398 -30.31 80.35 -15.14
CA GLU A 398 -29.61 80.40 -13.85
C GLU A 398 -30.16 79.36 -12.87
N GLU A 399 -31.47 79.22 -12.71
CA GLU A 399 -32.14 78.16 -11.93
C GLU A 399 -31.72 76.78 -12.44
N LYS A 400 -31.79 76.53 -13.75
CA LYS A 400 -31.31 75.28 -14.36
C LYS A 400 -29.81 75.05 -14.13
N ASN A 401 -28.97 76.08 -14.27
CA ASN A 401 -27.53 75.97 -14.05
C ASN A 401 -27.17 75.82 -12.56
N ASN A 402 -27.98 76.39 -11.66
CA ASN A 402 -27.87 76.23 -10.21
C ASN A 402 -28.30 74.82 -9.80
N LEU A 403 -29.41 74.30 -10.32
CA LEU A 403 -29.82 72.89 -10.14
C LEU A 403 -28.78 71.92 -10.70
N TRP A 404 -28.19 72.20 -11.87
CA TRP A 404 -27.08 71.40 -12.40
C TRP A 404 -25.83 71.48 -11.50
N ARG A 405 -25.54 72.65 -10.94
CA ARG A 405 -24.42 72.83 -9.99
C ARG A 405 -24.69 72.14 -8.67
N GLU A 406 -25.88 72.26 -8.10
CA GLU A 406 -26.31 71.60 -6.86
C GLU A 406 -26.30 70.07 -7.02
N LEU A 407 -26.73 69.55 -8.17
CA LEU A 407 -26.66 68.12 -8.49
C LEU A 407 -25.21 67.65 -8.67
N THR A 408 -24.38 68.41 -9.39
CA THR A 408 -22.96 68.07 -9.61
C THR A 408 -22.15 68.17 -8.32
N GLU A 409 -22.36 69.22 -7.53
CA GLU A 409 -21.78 69.39 -6.20
C GLU A 409 -22.34 68.36 -5.22
N GLY A 410 -23.60 67.94 -5.35
CA GLY A 410 -24.21 66.88 -4.55
C GLY A 410 -23.50 65.55 -4.77
N PHE A 411 -23.38 65.12 -6.04
CA PHE A 411 -22.60 63.93 -6.40
C PHE A 411 -21.12 64.06 -6.03
N GLN A 412 -20.51 65.25 -6.18
CA GLN A 412 -19.11 65.46 -5.77
C GLN A 412 -18.96 65.36 -4.25
N LYS A 413 -19.87 65.93 -3.45
CA LYS A 413 -19.87 65.83 -1.98
C LYS A 413 -20.11 64.39 -1.53
N GLU A 414 -21.02 63.66 -2.17
CA GLU A 414 -21.27 62.23 -1.89
C GLU A 414 -20.04 61.37 -2.22
N MET A 415 -19.39 61.60 -3.37
CA MET A 415 -18.13 60.96 -3.75
C MET A 415 -16.98 61.33 -2.80
N ASP A 416 -16.86 62.58 -2.37
CA ASP A 416 -15.84 63.05 -1.43
C ASP A 416 -16.09 62.50 -0.01
N GLU A 417 -17.34 62.38 0.42
CA GLU A 417 -17.73 61.76 1.69
C GLU A 417 -17.47 60.26 1.69
N GLU A 418 -17.81 59.53 0.62
CA GLU A 418 -17.45 58.12 0.49
C GLU A 418 -15.93 57.93 0.42
N GLN A 419 -15.23 58.71 -0.40
CA GLN A 419 -13.77 58.65 -0.47
C GLN A 419 -13.11 58.96 0.89
N LYS A 420 -13.71 59.87 1.68
CA LYS A 420 -13.28 60.16 3.04
C LYS A 420 -13.55 58.99 4.00
N LYS A 421 -14.73 58.36 3.98
CA LYS A 421 -15.03 57.15 4.76
C LYS A 421 -14.01 56.04 4.46
N HIS A 422 -13.74 55.79 3.18
CA HIS A 422 -12.74 54.82 2.74
C HIS A 422 -11.32 55.17 3.24
N GLN A 423 -10.94 56.46 3.26
CA GLN A 423 -9.66 56.90 3.84
C GLN A 423 -9.61 56.75 5.38
N GLU A 424 -10.72 57.00 6.07
CA GLU A 424 -10.83 56.83 7.52
C GLU A 424 -10.78 55.34 7.92
N GLU A 425 -11.46 54.46 7.19
CA GLU A 425 -11.36 53.00 7.35
C GLU A 425 -9.95 52.49 7.07
N LEU A 426 -9.32 52.89 5.96
CA LEU A 426 -7.90 52.56 5.68
C LEU A 426 -6.97 53.10 6.78
N GLY A 427 -7.34 54.21 7.43
CA GLY A 427 -6.68 54.74 8.62
C GLY A 427 -6.87 53.86 9.87
N LEU A 428 -8.05 53.30 10.09
CA LEU A 428 -8.34 52.34 11.17
C LEU A 428 -7.59 51.02 10.94
N TRP A 429 -7.71 50.40 9.76
CA TRP A 429 -6.98 49.18 9.39
C TRP A 429 -5.47 49.35 9.54
N ARG A 430 -4.92 50.52 9.19
CA ARG A 430 -3.49 50.84 9.37
C ARG A 430 -3.10 50.97 10.85
N LYS A 431 -3.96 51.53 11.69
CA LYS A 431 -3.74 51.62 13.16
C LYS A 431 -3.79 50.22 13.79
N GLU A 432 -4.76 49.40 13.42
CA GLU A 432 -4.91 48.04 13.94
C GLU A 432 -3.76 47.11 13.49
N ALA A 433 -3.38 47.16 12.21
CA ALA A 433 -2.21 46.44 11.70
C ALA A 433 -0.93 46.85 12.43
N LYS A 434 -0.76 48.14 12.76
CA LYS A 434 0.37 48.61 13.57
C LYS A 434 0.28 48.11 15.02
N ALA A 435 -0.88 48.17 15.66
CA ALA A 435 -1.07 47.66 17.02
C ALA A 435 -0.81 46.14 17.12
N ALA A 436 -1.20 45.37 16.11
CA ALA A 436 -0.86 43.95 15.99
C ALA A 436 0.64 43.73 15.77
N GLN A 437 1.30 44.56 14.95
CA GLN A 437 2.74 44.50 14.73
C GLN A 437 3.54 44.84 16.01
N ASP A 438 3.09 45.84 16.78
CA ASP A 438 3.76 46.26 18.01
C ASP A 438 3.54 45.23 19.14
N ARG A 439 2.34 44.67 19.29
CA ARG A 439 2.11 43.49 20.17
C ARG A 439 3.00 42.30 19.81
N PHE A 440 3.16 42.00 18.53
CA PHE A 440 4.06 40.91 18.10
C PHE A 440 5.53 41.18 18.46
N LYS A 441 5.98 42.45 18.44
CA LYS A 441 7.32 42.82 18.93
C LYS A 441 7.44 42.62 20.44
N GLU A 442 6.41 42.97 21.20
CA GLU A 442 6.34 42.76 22.66
C GLU A 442 6.37 41.26 23.01
N ASP A 443 5.56 40.44 22.35
CA ASP A 443 5.56 38.97 22.52
C ASP A 443 6.93 38.35 22.18
N VAL A 444 7.56 38.77 21.08
CA VAL A 444 8.91 38.31 20.69
C VAL A 444 9.97 38.78 21.69
N ALA A 445 9.87 40.01 22.22
CA ALA A 445 10.77 40.52 23.24
C ALA A 445 10.63 39.74 24.57
N ALA A 446 9.39 39.48 24.99
CA ALA A 446 9.08 38.70 26.20
C ALA A 446 9.53 37.23 26.06
N LEU A 447 9.30 36.61 24.90
CA LEU A 447 9.76 35.24 24.63
C LEU A 447 11.30 35.15 24.64
N ASN A 448 11.98 36.09 23.98
CA ASN A 448 13.44 36.17 24.00
C ASN A 448 14.01 36.48 25.40
N TRP A 449 13.27 37.21 26.25
CA TRP A 449 13.64 37.40 27.65
C TRP A 449 13.51 36.10 28.44
N ARG A 450 12.38 35.37 28.32
CA ARG A 450 12.18 34.06 28.96
C ARG A 450 13.26 33.07 28.55
N HIS A 451 13.51 32.89 27.25
CA HIS A 451 14.56 32.01 26.75
C HIS A 451 15.96 32.35 27.30
N ARG A 452 16.27 33.63 27.54
CA ARG A 452 17.55 34.02 28.17
C ARG A 452 17.62 33.65 29.65
N GLU A 453 16.52 33.77 30.40
CA GLU A 453 16.48 33.30 31.80
C GLU A 453 16.44 31.77 31.90
N ASP A 454 15.84 31.09 30.92
CA ASP A 454 15.89 29.62 30.79
C ASP A 454 17.31 29.14 30.51
N VAL A 455 18.04 29.77 29.57
CA VAL A 455 19.46 29.49 29.31
C VAL A 455 20.31 29.74 30.56
N LYS A 456 20.18 30.90 31.22
CA LYS A 456 20.89 31.20 32.49
C LYS A 456 20.56 30.22 33.62
N ARG A 457 19.40 29.56 33.59
CA ARG A 457 19.02 28.53 34.56
C ARG A 457 19.72 27.21 34.22
N LEU A 458 19.63 26.77 32.96
CA LEU A 458 20.30 25.56 32.47
C LEU A 458 21.84 25.67 32.58
N GLU A 459 22.42 26.84 32.40
CA GLU A 459 23.85 27.11 32.62
C GLU A 459 24.25 26.89 34.09
N ARG A 460 23.42 27.33 35.05
CA ARG A 460 23.65 27.09 36.48
C ARG A 460 23.45 25.62 36.86
N GLU A 461 22.40 24.99 36.36
CA GLU A 461 22.14 23.55 36.55
C GLU A 461 23.31 22.70 35.99
N LEU A 462 23.90 23.11 34.85
CA LEU A 462 25.08 22.48 34.27
C LEU A 462 26.36 22.71 35.10
N ILE A 463 26.54 23.89 35.70
CA ILE A 463 27.65 24.17 36.61
C ILE A 463 27.51 23.32 37.89
N GLU A 464 26.34 23.33 38.53
CA GLU A 464 26.06 22.48 39.70
C GLU A 464 26.26 20.98 39.40
N ALA A 465 25.84 20.51 38.22
CA ALA A 465 26.03 19.12 37.81
C ALA A 465 27.52 18.77 37.61
N LYS A 466 28.31 19.69 37.06
CA LYS A 466 29.78 19.54 36.95
C LYS A 466 30.46 19.54 38.31
N GLU A 467 30.09 20.44 39.21
CA GLU A 467 30.62 20.50 40.58
C GLU A 467 30.30 19.20 41.36
N LYS A 468 29.07 18.70 41.28
CA LYS A 468 28.66 17.41 41.88
C LYS A 468 29.40 16.22 41.25
N CYS A 469 29.66 16.26 39.94
CA CYS A 469 30.44 15.24 39.24
C CYS A 469 31.92 15.25 39.67
N GLU A 470 32.54 16.43 39.75
CA GLU A 470 33.94 16.57 40.17
C GLU A 470 34.11 16.28 41.68
N GLN A 471 33.14 16.64 42.53
CA GLN A 471 33.11 16.21 43.94
C GLN A 471 33.05 14.68 44.05
N LYS A 472 32.18 14.01 43.27
CA LYS A 472 32.11 12.55 43.26
C LYS A 472 33.42 11.95 42.74
N LYS A 473 33.98 12.46 41.64
CA LYS A 473 35.26 12.01 41.09
C LYS A 473 36.38 12.14 42.12
N ASN A 474 36.51 13.27 42.82
CA ASN A 474 37.50 13.42 43.89
C ASN A 474 37.27 12.44 45.06
N ALA A 475 36.01 12.09 45.37
CA ALA A 475 35.71 11.05 46.35
C ALA A 475 36.11 9.65 45.85
N ASP A 476 35.80 9.31 44.61
CA ASP A 476 36.17 8.05 43.96
C ASP A 476 37.71 7.93 43.83
N ASP A 477 38.41 9.00 43.42
CA ASP A 477 39.87 9.10 43.38
C ASP A 477 40.48 8.93 44.79
N SER A 478 39.86 9.50 45.83
CA SER A 478 40.31 9.28 47.22
C SER A 478 40.06 7.84 47.69
N LEU A 479 39.01 7.17 47.21
CA LEU A 479 38.77 5.76 47.48
C LEU A 479 39.79 4.89 46.76
N VAL A 480 40.16 5.22 45.51
CA VAL A 480 41.26 4.57 44.78
C VAL A 480 42.58 4.73 45.55
N GLN A 481 42.96 5.94 45.96
CA GLN A 481 44.18 6.15 46.76
C GLN A 481 44.16 5.38 48.10
N ASN A 482 43.02 5.30 48.78
CA ASN A 482 42.87 4.49 49.99
C ASN A 482 42.98 2.97 49.71
N LEU A 483 42.48 2.50 48.56
CA LEU A 483 42.61 1.11 48.13
C LEU A 483 44.04 0.79 47.70
N GLU A 484 44.71 1.67 46.96
CA GLU A 484 46.12 1.57 46.58
C GLU A 484 47.02 1.55 47.83
N ALA A 485 46.83 2.47 48.78
CA ALA A 485 47.56 2.47 50.05
C ALA A 485 47.33 1.18 50.86
N LYS A 486 46.14 0.57 50.75
CA LYS A 486 45.80 -0.69 51.42
C LYS A 486 46.31 -1.93 50.67
N ILE A 487 46.44 -1.87 49.35
CA ILE A 487 47.19 -2.85 48.55
C ILE A 487 48.67 -2.77 48.94
N VAL A 488 49.25 -1.57 49.05
CA VAL A 488 50.63 -1.36 49.50
C VAL A 488 50.83 -1.78 50.97
N ASP A 489 49.85 -1.63 51.87
CA ASP A 489 49.88 -2.26 53.21
C ASP A 489 49.94 -3.79 53.12
N LEU A 490 49.07 -4.40 52.32
CA LEU A 490 49.02 -5.85 52.14
C LEU A 490 50.30 -6.40 51.49
N GLU A 491 50.83 -5.73 50.45
CA GLU A 491 52.09 -6.06 49.82
C GLU A 491 53.28 -5.88 50.77
N ASN A 492 53.29 -4.82 51.59
CA ASN A 492 54.31 -4.65 52.62
C ASN A 492 54.20 -5.69 53.72
N ARG A 493 52.99 -6.13 54.10
CA ARG A 493 52.78 -7.21 55.08
C ARG A 493 53.08 -8.60 54.51
N LEU A 494 53.07 -8.76 53.19
CA LEU A 494 53.57 -9.94 52.48
C LEU A 494 55.10 -9.90 52.27
N ARG A 495 55.70 -8.71 52.20
CA ARG A 495 57.16 -8.50 52.09
C ARG A 495 57.89 -8.40 53.43
N GLN A 496 57.22 -7.97 54.50
CA GLN A 496 57.80 -7.89 55.84
C GLN A 496 57.95 -9.31 56.40
N PRO A 497 59.17 -9.73 56.77
CA PRO A 497 59.36 -11.01 57.44
C PRO A 497 58.72 -10.92 58.84
N LEU A 498 58.05 -11.99 59.27
CA LEU A 498 57.36 -12.05 60.57
C LEU A 498 58.34 -12.16 61.76
N VAL A 499 59.16 -11.13 61.95
CA VAL A 499 60.17 -11.01 63.01
C VAL A 499 59.56 -10.25 64.19
N ASP A 500 58.62 -10.91 64.87
CA ASP A 500 58.38 -10.77 66.32
C ASP A 500 57.39 -11.84 66.83
N SER A 501 57.71 -13.10 66.54
CA SER A 501 57.29 -14.22 67.39
C SER A 501 58.52 -15.06 67.74
N VAL A 502 58.66 -15.35 69.04
CA VAL A 502 59.77 -16.14 69.61
C VAL A 502 59.83 -17.55 68.99
N GLU A 503 58.70 -18.06 68.51
CA GLU A 503 58.61 -19.36 67.84
C GLU A 503 59.16 -19.32 66.41
N VAL A 504 58.98 -18.21 65.68
CA VAL A 504 59.59 -18.03 64.34
C VAL A 504 61.11 -17.95 64.43
N LEU A 505 61.65 -17.31 65.48
CA LEU A 505 63.10 -17.33 65.75
C LEU A 505 63.60 -18.74 66.06
N LYS A 506 62.95 -19.48 66.97
CA LYS A 506 63.31 -20.88 67.28
C LYS A 506 63.21 -21.80 66.05
N LEU A 507 62.19 -21.61 65.21
CA LEU A 507 62.04 -22.36 63.96
C LEU A 507 63.12 -21.98 62.95
N ARG A 508 63.51 -20.70 62.83
CA ARG A 508 64.61 -20.27 61.96
C ARG A 508 65.97 -20.82 62.43
N THR A 509 66.24 -20.89 63.74
CA THR A 509 67.45 -21.53 64.27
C THR A 509 67.46 -23.02 63.95
N ARG A 510 66.36 -23.75 64.21
CA ARG A 510 66.24 -25.17 63.85
C ARG A 510 66.31 -25.40 62.35
N LEU A 511 65.82 -24.48 61.53
CA LEU A 511 65.93 -24.56 60.07
C LEU A 511 67.38 -24.38 59.63
N GLN A 512 68.14 -23.44 60.21
CA GLN A 512 69.59 -23.34 59.93
C GLN A 512 70.39 -24.54 60.44
N GLU A 513 70.02 -25.13 61.58
CA GLU A 513 70.61 -26.40 62.05
C GLU A 513 70.26 -27.55 61.10
N SER A 514 69.02 -27.63 60.63
CA SER A 514 68.56 -28.66 59.69
C SER A 514 69.14 -28.48 58.27
N ASP A 515 69.27 -27.26 57.77
CA ASP A 515 69.91 -26.93 56.50
C ASP A 515 71.40 -27.27 56.57
N LYS A 516 72.05 -27.02 57.72
CA LYS A 516 73.44 -27.42 57.91
C LYS A 516 73.61 -28.94 58.01
N MET A 517 72.72 -29.64 58.73
CA MET A 517 72.73 -31.10 58.74
C MET A 517 72.35 -31.71 57.38
N LEU A 518 71.55 -31.01 56.56
CA LEU A 518 71.32 -31.37 55.16
C LEU A 518 72.60 -31.17 54.33
N GLN A 519 73.30 -30.05 54.43
CA GLN A 519 74.58 -29.85 53.72
C GLN A 519 75.67 -30.83 54.17
N ASP A 520 75.77 -31.12 55.46
CA ASP A 520 76.69 -32.14 56.00
C ASP A 520 76.31 -33.55 55.50
N ALA A 521 75.00 -33.83 55.31
CA ALA A 521 74.51 -35.09 54.76
C ALA A 521 74.65 -35.17 53.22
N GLU A 522 74.46 -34.07 52.50
CA GLU A 522 74.70 -33.94 51.06
C GLU A 522 76.20 -34.13 50.76
N GLN A 523 77.10 -33.55 51.56
CA GLN A 523 78.54 -33.85 51.46
C GLN A 523 78.86 -35.32 51.77
N GLN A 524 78.17 -35.97 52.71
CA GLN A 524 78.33 -37.40 52.94
C GLN A 524 77.76 -38.25 51.79
N ILE A 525 76.68 -37.80 51.13
CA ILE A 525 76.15 -38.43 49.92
C ILE A 525 77.14 -38.28 48.78
N ASP A 526 77.68 -37.08 48.50
CA ASP A 526 78.73 -36.87 47.50
C ASP A 526 80.00 -37.70 47.79
N GLU A 527 80.44 -37.79 49.05
CA GLU A 527 81.55 -38.66 49.44
C GLU A 527 81.23 -40.16 49.27
N LEU A 528 79.98 -40.57 49.49
CA LEU A 528 79.56 -41.97 49.31
C LEU A 528 79.30 -42.31 47.83
N GLU A 529 78.81 -41.37 47.03
CA GLU A 529 78.64 -41.52 45.59
C GLU A 529 80.00 -41.54 44.88
N THR A 530 80.95 -40.67 45.24
CA THR A 530 82.32 -40.73 44.69
C THR A 530 83.06 -41.99 45.10
N LYS A 531 82.88 -42.49 46.35
CA LYS A 531 83.40 -43.81 46.76
C LYS A 531 82.69 -44.97 46.06
N SER A 532 81.37 -44.86 45.84
CA SER A 532 80.58 -45.83 45.05
C SER A 532 81.03 -45.85 43.60
N GLU A 533 81.33 -44.70 42.99
CA GLU A 533 81.84 -44.61 41.61
C GLU A 533 83.28 -45.15 41.50
N SER A 534 84.12 -44.89 42.50
CA SER A 534 85.43 -45.54 42.64
C SER A 534 85.30 -47.07 42.76
N TRP A 535 84.38 -47.57 43.59
CA TRP A 535 84.10 -49.00 43.70
C TRP A 535 83.45 -49.60 42.44
N LYS A 536 82.65 -48.84 41.68
CA LYS A 536 82.14 -49.25 40.36
C LYS A 536 83.27 -49.33 39.34
N GLN A 537 84.24 -48.40 39.37
CA GLN A 537 85.43 -48.45 38.51
C GLN A 537 86.35 -49.62 38.88
N GLU A 538 86.57 -49.88 40.17
CA GLU A 538 87.31 -51.05 40.68
C GLU A 538 86.59 -52.35 40.29
N VAL A 539 85.27 -52.44 40.49
CA VAL A 539 84.45 -53.59 40.08
C VAL A 539 84.43 -53.75 38.55
N ALA A 540 84.40 -52.67 37.78
CA ALA A 540 84.48 -52.73 36.31
C ALA A 540 85.87 -53.20 35.85
N PHE A 541 86.95 -52.73 36.49
CA PHE A 541 88.32 -53.18 36.21
C PHE A 541 88.53 -54.65 36.61
N LEU A 542 87.99 -55.08 37.75
CA LEU A 542 87.98 -56.47 38.19
C LEU A 542 87.08 -57.34 37.30
N GLN A 543 85.93 -56.84 36.83
CA GLN A 543 85.08 -57.53 35.85
C GLN A 543 85.75 -57.61 34.48
N ASP A 544 86.52 -56.61 34.06
CA ASP A 544 87.28 -56.64 32.80
C ASP A 544 88.49 -57.57 32.89
N THR A 545 89.14 -57.61 34.06
CA THR A 545 90.23 -58.56 34.36
C THR A 545 89.69 -59.98 34.47
N VAL A 546 88.55 -60.20 35.14
CA VAL A 546 87.84 -61.48 35.17
C VAL A 546 87.27 -61.84 33.80
N ARG A 547 86.89 -60.87 32.95
CA ARG A 547 86.50 -61.16 31.56
C ARG A 547 87.70 -61.64 30.76
N ARG A 548 88.85 -60.96 30.82
CA ARG A 548 90.08 -61.39 30.16
C ARG A 548 90.60 -62.73 30.70
N GLU A 549 90.57 -62.97 32.01
CA GLU A 549 90.81 -64.29 32.59
C GLU A 549 89.78 -65.33 32.13
N CYS A 550 88.51 -64.98 31.92
CA CYS A 550 87.49 -65.88 31.38
C CYS A 550 87.59 -66.06 29.86
N GLU A 551 88.17 -65.12 29.12
CA GLU A 551 88.45 -65.19 27.68
C GLU A 551 89.69 -66.05 27.45
N GLU A 552 90.79 -65.80 28.17
CA GLU A 552 91.97 -66.68 28.22
C GLU A 552 91.60 -68.08 28.73
N ARG A 553 90.75 -68.20 29.77
CA ARG A 553 90.21 -69.50 30.19
C ARG A 553 89.21 -70.08 29.21
N PHE A 554 88.53 -69.29 28.37
CA PHE A 554 87.65 -69.82 27.33
C PHE A 554 88.51 -70.38 26.20
N GLU A 555 89.53 -69.67 25.72
CA GLU A 555 90.52 -70.19 24.77
C GLU A 555 91.23 -71.43 25.32
N LEU A 556 91.66 -71.42 26.59
CA LEU A 556 92.22 -72.60 27.26
C LEU A 556 91.19 -73.71 27.50
N THR A 557 89.88 -73.42 27.63
CA THR A 557 88.82 -74.43 27.83
C THR A 557 88.25 -74.95 26.51
N ASP A 558 88.44 -74.22 25.41
CA ASP A 558 88.16 -74.65 24.05
C ASP A 558 89.34 -75.49 23.52
N ALA A 559 90.59 -75.11 23.85
CA ALA A 559 91.76 -75.98 23.70
C ALA A 559 91.69 -77.23 24.62
N LEU A 560 91.24 -77.09 25.87
CA LEU A 560 90.88 -78.23 26.73
C LEU A 560 89.59 -78.91 26.25
N GLY A 561 88.84 -78.27 25.35
CA GLY A 561 87.61 -78.74 24.71
C GLY A 561 87.92 -79.66 23.55
N GLU A 562 88.88 -79.30 22.71
CA GLU A 562 89.53 -80.18 21.73
C GLU A 562 90.28 -81.33 22.45
N ALA A 563 90.99 -81.05 23.55
CA ALA A 563 91.58 -82.10 24.39
C ALA A 563 90.51 -82.96 25.09
N ARG A 564 89.30 -82.45 25.34
CA ARG A 564 88.14 -83.23 25.84
C ARG A 564 87.37 -83.94 24.74
N ALA A 565 87.40 -83.48 23.49
CA ALA A 565 86.98 -84.28 22.35
C ALA A 565 87.92 -85.47 22.16
N GLN A 566 89.23 -85.28 22.41
CA GLN A 566 90.22 -86.36 22.46
C GLN A 566 90.05 -87.27 23.70
N LEU A 567 89.67 -86.73 24.87
CA LEU A 567 89.41 -87.52 26.09
C LEU A 567 88.00 -88.11 26.22
N LEU A 568 87.02 -87.69 25.41
CA LEU A 568 85.69 -88.34 25.30
C LEU A 568 85.78 -89.74 24.67
N ALA A 569 86.98 -90.17 24.24
CA ALA A 569 87.32 -91.56 24.03
C ALA A 569 87.32 -92.41 25.33
N LEU A 570 87.32 -91.81 26.53
CA LEU A 570 87.47 -92.51 27.81
C LEU A 570 86.43 -92.10 28.88
N GLN A 571 85.34 -92.89 28.94
CA GLN A 571 84.47 -93.15 30.11
C GLN A 571 83.59 -91.96 30.58
N ARG A 572 82.24 -92.07 30.61
CA ARG A 572 81.41 -92.82 31.60
C ARG A 572 81.77 -92.43 33.06
N THR A 573 80.87 -91.94 33.92
CA THR A 573 79.69 -92.69 34.44
C THR A 573 78.71 -91.84 35.30
N SER A 574 77.41 -92.18 35.24
CA SER A 574 76.39 -92.14 36.33
C SER A 574 75.81 -90.79 36.84
N GLY A 575 74.57 -90.87 37.39
CA GLY A 575 73.79 -89.78 38.02
C GLY A 575 73.09 -88.87 36.99
N ALA A 576 71.76 -88.81 36.80
CA ALA A 576 70.60 -88.90 37.71
C ALA A 576 70.64 -87.84 38.84
N SER A 577 69.56 -87.10 39.15
CA SER A 577 68.13 -87.46 39.03
C SER A 577 67.17 -86.25 38.99
N LEU A 578 66.06 -86.38 38.22
CA LEU A 578 64.70 -85.82 38.41
C LEU A 578 64.52 -84.34 38.87
N SER A 579 63.95 -83.44 38.04
CA SER A 579 62.49 -83.12 37.91
C SER A 579 61.93 -82.12 38.96
N ARG A 580 60.79 -81.40 38.79
CA ARG A 580 59.67 -81.47 37.81
C ARG A 580 58.79 -80.19 37.83
N SER A 581 58.19 -79.82 36.68
CA SER A 581 56.83 -79.19 36.51
C SER A 581 56.44 -77.86 37.22
N SER A 582 55.39 -77.11 36.82
CA SER A 582 54.69 -76.93 35.54
C SER A 582 53.61 -75.82 35.65
N LEU A 583 53.50 -74.98 34.62
CA LEU A 583 52.29 -74.33 34.04
C LEU A 583 51.05 -73.89 34.88
N ASN A 584 50.60 -72.67 34.54
CA ASN A 584 49.20 -72.25 34.26
C ASN A 584 48.22 -71.76 35.36
N SER A 585 47.95 -70.45 35.27
CA SER A 585 46.64 -69.84 34.95
C SER A 585 45.60 -69.47 36.02
N SER A 586 45.06 -68.25 35.82
CA SER A 586 43.72 -67.74 36.17
C SER A 586 43.28 -67.64 37.63
N GLY A 587 42.83 -66.44 38.03
CA GLY A 587 42.16 -66.18 39.31
C GLY A 587 41.98 -64.68 39.56
N SER A 588 40.74 -64.18 39.50
CA SER A 588 40.38 -62.78 39.75
C SER A 588 40.26 -62.44 41.24
N ILE A 589 40.52 -61.18 41.61
CA ILE A 589 39.60 -60.26 42.35
C ILE A 589 40.34 -58.97 42.79
N SER A 590 39.58 -57.87 42.88
CA SER A 590 39.90 -56.50 43.32
C SER A 590 40.92 -56.36 44.48
N SER A 591 41.78 -55.32 44.51
CA SER A 591 41.34 -53.96 44.94
C SER A 591 42.47 -52.91 44.92
N SER A 592 42.08 -51.62 45.02
CA SER A 592 42.83 -50.48 45.59
C SER A 592 44.12 -49.92 44.91
N GLY A 593 43.94 -48.90 44.07
CA GLY A 593 44.46 -47.55 44.42
C GLY A 593 45.61 -46.89 43.61
N VAL A 594 45.58 -45.55 43.60
CA VAL A 594 46.68 -44.57 43.36
C VAL A 594 47.12 -44.26 41.89
N ILE A 595 46.71 -43.07 41.40
CA ILE A 595 47.48 -41.93 40.78
C ILE A 595 48.68 -42.27 39.84
N PRO A 596 48.90 -41.62 38.64
CA PRO A 596 48.60 -40.21 38.26
C PRO A 596 48.08 -39.94 36.80
N GLY A 597 47.89 -38.66 36.41
CA GLY A 597 48.43 -38.20 35.11
C GLY A 597 47.58 -37.40 34.08
N SER A 598 47.47 -36.08 34.25
CA SER A 598 47.53 -35.02 33.19
C SER A 598 46.67 -35.01 31.88
N ARG A 599 45.96 -33.86 31.72
CA ARG A 599 45.82 -32.96 30.53
C ARG A 599 44.57 -33.00 29.61
N LYS A 600 44.00 -31.78 29.46
CA LYS A 600 43.19 -31.17 28.38
C LYS A 600 41.74 -31.65 28.13
N GLY A 601 40.83 -30.67 28.16
CA GLY A 601 39.42 -30.73 27.73
C GLY A 601 38.68 -29.48 28.25
N TYR A 602 37.76 -28.90 27.49
CA TYR A 602 37.05 -27.65 27.85
C TYR A 602 35.54 -27.87 28.08
N ASP A 603 35.00 -27.10 29.02
CA ASP A 603 33.65 -26.49 29.06
C ASP A 603 32.33 -27.28 29.28
N VAL A 604 31.59 -26.76 30.28
CA VAL A 604 30.11 -26.55 30.38
C VAL A 604 29.17 -27.61 31.00
N ASN A 605 28.63 -27.20 32.18
CA ASN A 605 27.31 -27.42 32.83
C ASN A 605 26.73 -28.81 33.22
N GLY A 606 26.44 -28.93 34.53
CA GLY A 606 25.13 -29.32 35.10
C GLY A 606 24.75 -28.26 36.17
N GLN A 607 23.49 -27.94 36.55
CA GLN A 607 22.27 -28.73 36.79
C GLN A 607 22.41 -29.76 37.92
N SER A 608 21.40 -30.01 38.76
CA SER A 608 20.01 -29.48 38.84
C SER A 608 19.87 -28.42 39.98
N ASP A 609 18.80 -28.13 40.74
CA ASP A 609 17.38 -28.58 40.94
C ASP A 609 16.64 -27.47 41.77
N ASN A 610 15.31 -27.30 41.86
CA ASN A 610 14.14 -27.79 41.10
C ASN A 610 12.92 -26.80 41.25
N SER A 611 11.91 -26.96 40.40
CA SER A 611 10.47 -26.66 40.60
C SER A 611 9.85 -25.26 40.30
N THR A 612 8.61 -25.33 39.80
CA THR A 612 7.47 -24.40 39.99
C THR A 612 7.27 -23.19 39.04
N THR A 613 6.77 -23.51 37.85
CA THR A 613 5.52 -22.97 37.23
C THR A 613 5.41 -21.50 36.77
N GLN A 614 4.75 -21.30 35.62
CA GLN A 614 4.48 -20.01 34.98
C GLN A 614 3.13 -19.36 35.35
N ALA A 615 3.12 -18.02 35.28
CA ALA A 615 2.04 -17.14 34.79
C ALA A 615 0.83 -16.75 35.68
N ILE A 616 0.17 -15.67 35.21
CA ILE A 616 -1.22 -15.18 35.45
C ILE A 616 -1.48 -14.17 36.61
N SER A 617 -2.29 -13.17 36.23
CA SER A 617 -3.17 -12.26 37.01
C SER A 617 -2.70 -10.87 37.47
N CYS A 618 -3.52 -9.90 37.07
CA CYS A 618 -3.71 -8.56 37.64
C CYS A 618 -4.59 -8.61 38.91
N THR A 619 -4.64 -7.49 39.66
CA THR A 619 -5.82 -6.77 40.25
C THR A 619 -5.31 -5.70 41.24
N VAL A 620 -5.91 -4.55 41.62
CA VAL A 620 -7.05 -3.64 41.32
C VAL A 620 -7.50 -3.02 42.66
N GLY A 621 -7.76 -1.70 42.73
CA GLY A 621 -8.29 -0.93 43.89
C GLY A 621 -7.73 0.51 43.92
N PHE A 622 -8.48 1.62 43.75
CA PHE A 622 -9.57 2.25 44.57
C PHE A 622 -9.03 2.83 45.90
N ASP A 623 -9.20 4.11 46.31
CA ASP A 623 -9.85 5.37 45.79
C ASP A 623 -9.11 6.62 46.36
N GLU A 624 -9.35 7.93 46.10
CA GLU A 624 -10.32 8.75 45.30
C GLU A 624 -9.56 10.01 44.74
N GLY A 625 -10.08 11.17 44.25
CA GLY A 625 -11.47 11.66 44.25
C GLY A 625 -11.78 13.09 43.71
N VAL A 626 -12.91 13.63 44.19
CA VAL A 626 -13.70 14.85 43.81
C VAL A 626 -12.94 16.18 43.55
N GLY A 627 -13.34 16.92 42.48
CA GLY A 627 -12.78 18.27 42.16
C GLY A 627 -13.51 19.25 41.20
N TYR A 628 -14.75 18.99 40.74
CA TYR A 628 -15.63 19.90 39.94
C TYR A 628 -15.22 20.37 38.50
N ARG A 629 -16.22 20.90 37.76
CA ARG A 629 -16.28 21.32 36.33
C ARG A 629 -16.33 22.88 36.19
N PRO A 630 -16.33 23.55 35.00
CA PRO A 630 -16.53 23.07 33.61
C PRO A 630 -15.61 23.68 32.51
N GLY A 631 -15.79 23.29 31.22
CA GLY A 631 -15.47 24.19 30.08
C GLY A 631 -14.81 23.58 28.81
N THR A 632 -15.65 23.26 27.82
CA THR A 632 -15.42 23.18 26.35
C THR A 632 -14.08 23.66 25.70
N GLY A 633 -13.60 22.89 24.71
CA GLY A 633 -12.57 23.28 23.72
C GLY A 633 -11.19 22.66 24.01
N SER A 634 -10.59 21.76 23.21
CA SER A 634 -10.38 21.63 21.74
C SER A 634 -9.18 22.43 21.20
N ARG A 635 -8.37 21.72 20.39
CA ARG A 635 -7.24 22.14 19.53
C ARG A 635 -5.81 22.22 20.11
N ASP A 636 -4.98 21.37 19.51
CA ASP A 636 -3.73 21.70 18.81
C ASP A 636 -2.58 22.34 19.59
N THR A 637 -1.72 21.48 20.15
CA THR A 637 -0.29 21.76 20.35
C THR A 637 0.37 22.13 19.01
N ARG A 638 0.75 23.40 18.83
CA ARG A 638 1.44 23.87 17.61
C ARG A 638 2.70 24.70 17.89
N LYS A 639 3.85 24.02 17.84
CA LYS A 639 5.22 24.49 17.55
C LYS A 639 6.07 23.21 17.36
N LEU A 640 7.14 23.18 16.57
CA LEU A 640 8.04 24.27 16.17
C LEU A 640 8.04 24.59 14.67
N SER A 641 8.78 25.64 14.32
CA SER A 641 8.81 26.28 13.00
C SER A 641 9.54 25.47 11.92
N ARG A 642 9.07 25.58 10.68
CA ARG A 642 9.82 25.26 9.46
C ARG A 642 9.42 26.27 8.36
N GLU A 643 10.35 26.62 7.48
CA GLU A 643 10.11 27.59 6.41
C GLU A 643 9.14 27.02 5.35
N GLY A 644 8.39 27.92 4.70
CA GLY A 644 7.26 27.57 3.82
C GLY A 644 5.93 27.58 4.58
N SER A 645 5.28 28.74 4.68
CA SER A 645 3.92 28.82 5.22
C SER A 645 2.94 28.11 4.30
N VAL A 646 2.09 27.25 4.86
CA VAL A 646 1.06 26.51 4.11
C VAL A 646 0.11 27.45 3.38
N ASP A 647 -0.15 28.64 3.92
CA ASP A 647 -0.97 29.67 3.27
C ASP A 647 -0.28 30.33 2.07
N ASP A 648 1.05 30.33 2.02
CA ASP A 648 1.80 30.86 0.88
C ASP A 648 1.83 29.84 -0.27
N ASN A 649 2.06 28.56 0.03
CA ASN A 649 1.89 27.48 -0.97
C ASN A 649 0.44 27.42 -1.48
N ARG A 650 -0.57 27.57 -0.59
CA ARG A 650 -1.98 27.68 -1.00
C ARG A 650 -2.23 28.87 -1.94
N LYS A 651 -1.67 30.05 -1.66
CA LYS A 651 -1.78 31.23 -2.53
C LYS A 651 -1.11 31.01 -3.89
N ARG A 652 0.07 30.38 -3.94
CA ARG A 652 0.78 30.08 -5.20
C ARG A 652 0.03 29.06 -6.06
N ILE A 653 -0.43 27.95 -5.47
CA ILE A 653 -1.26 26.96 -6.17
C ILE A 653 -2.56 27.61 -6.66
N ALA A 654 -3.24 28.39 -5.82
CA ALA A 654 -4.45 29.12 -6.22
C ALA A 654 -4.20 30.17 -7.33
N ALA A 655 -3.01 30.76 -7.42
CA ALA A 655 -2.65 31.68 -8.50
C ALA A 655 -2.48 30.95 -9.84
N ALA A 656 -1.79 29.80 -9.85
CA ALA A 656 -1.64 28.96 -11.05
C ALA A 656 -2.99 28.41 -11.55
N VAL A 657 -3.84 27.94 -10.62
CA VAL A 657 -5.21 27.49 -10.92
C VAL A 657 -6.02 28.58 -11.61
N ARG A 658 -5.98 29.82 -11.10
CA ARG A 658 -6.78 30.95 -11.62
C ARG A 658 -6.45 31.34 -13.07
N GLN A 659 -5.27 31.00 -13.59
CA GLN A 659 -4.85 31.40 -14.94
C GLN A 659 -5.15 30.36 -16.02
N SER A 660 -5.43 29.09 -15.66
CA SER A 660 -5.64 28.02 -16.66
C SER A 660 -6.75 27.02 -16.32
N GLY A 661 -7.27 27.00 -15.10
CA GLY A 661 -8.19 25.97 -14.60
C GLY A 661 -7.52 24.64 -14.24
N TRP A 662 -6.21 24.46 -14.50
CA TRP A 662 -5.48 23.22 -14.25
C TRP A 662 -4.41 23.40 -13.19
N THR A 663 -4.19 22.35 -12.37
CA THR A 663 -3.06 22.26 -11.44
C THR A 663 -2.05 21.24 -11.96
N MET A 664 -0.77 21.59 -12.04
CA MET A 664 0.29 20.60 -12.22
C MET A 664 0.51 19.89 -10.88
N VAL A 665 0.32 18.56 -10.84
CA VAL A 665 0.50 17.74 -9.63
C VAL A 665 1.77 16.89 -9.67
N PHE A 666 2.23 16.56 -10.87
CA PHE A 666 3.42 15.75 -11.14
C PHE A 666 4.10 16.22 -12.44
N LYS A 667 5.43 16.15 -12.50
CA LYS A 667 6.26 16.42 -13.69
C LYS A 667 7.41 15.42 -13.73
N VAL A 668 7.63 14.83 -14.92
CA VAL A 668 8.74 13.94 -15.22
C VAL A 668 9.63 14.57 -16.28
N VAL A 669 10.94 14.44 -16.14
CA VAL A 669 11.93 14.83 -17.15
C VAL A 669 12.68 13.59 -17.57
N SER A 670 12.77 13.33 -18.88
CA SER A 670 13.46 12.14 -19.40
C SER A 670 14.97 12.26 -19.18
N GLY A 671 15.64 11.17 -18.81
CA GLY A 671 17.08 11.14 -18.53
C GLY A 671 17.52 11.74 -17.20
N LEU A 672 16.60 12.10 -16.30
CA LEU A 672 16.89 12.68 -14.98
C LEU A 672 16.82 11.62 -13.86
N SER A 673 17.69 11.72 -12.86
CA SER A 673 17.71 10.84 -11.68
C SER A 673 16.80 11.36 -10.55
N PRO A 674 16.13 10.51 -9.75
CA PRO A 674 16.09 9.04 -9.85
C PRO A 674 15.20 8.54 -10.99
N PRO A 675 15.55 7.42 -11.65
CA PRO A 675 14.80 6.92 -12.81
C PRO A 675 13.49 6.21 -12.45
N HIS A 676 13.35 5.71 -11.22
CA HIS A 676 12.21 4.90 -10.78
C HIS A 676 10.99 5.77 -10.44
N LEU A 677 10.21 6.16 -11.46
CA LEU A 677 9.10 7.11 -11.30
C LEU A 677 8.02 6.64 -10.32
N GLY A 678 7.80 5.33 -10.22
CA GLY A 678 6.90 4.74 -9.22
C GLY A 678 7.31 5.04 -7.79
N GLU A 679 8.62 5.06 -7.48
CA GLU A 679 9.11 5.48 -6.16
C GLU A 679 8.81 6.95 -5.91
N ILE A 680 8.98 7.82 -6.92
CA ILE A 680 8.65 9.25 -6.81
C ILE A 680 7.14 9.42 -6.58
N TRP A 681 6.29 8.71 -7.33
CA TRP A 681 4.83 8.79 -7.22
C TRP A 681 4.30 8.24 -5.89
N LEU A 682 4.72 7.04 -5.48
CA LEU A 682 4.24 6.33 -4.29
C LEU A 682 4.87 6.83 -2.98
N SER A 683 6.05 7.47 -3.02
CA SER A 683 6.72 7.94 -1.80
C SER A 683 5.84 8.94 -1.03
N PRO A 684 5.78 8.87 0.31
CA PRO A 684 5.09 9.88 1.13
C PRO A 684 5.79 11.27 1.10
N SER A 685 6.90 11.42 0.38
CA SER A 685 7.65 12.67 0.24
C SER A 685 7.15 13.54 -0.92
N LEU A 686 7.14 14.85 -0.68
CA LEU A 686 6.97 15.88 -1.72
C LEU A 686 8.27 16.05 -2.50
N TYR A 687 8.18 16.22 -3.82
CA TYR A 687 9.33 16.50 -4.68
C TYR A 687 9.26 17.93 -5.22
N HIS A 688 10.17 18.78 -4.73
CA HIS A 688 10.37 20.16 -5.17
C HIS A 688 9.14 21.11 -5.12
N GLU A 689 8.09 20.83 -4.33
CA GLU A 689 6.87 21.66 -4.24
C GLU A 689 7.13 23.16 -3.96
N ASN A 690 8.25 23.49 -3.31
CA ASN A 690 8.61 24.85 -2.89
C ASN A 690 9.48 25.65 -3.89
N LEU A 691 9.90 25.07 -5.01
CA LEU A 691 10.74 25.73 -6.02
C LEU A 691 9.88 26.31 -7.15
N ASN A 692 9.95 27.63 -7.37
CA ASN A 692 9.12 28.31 -8.38
C ASN A 692 9.48 27.88 -9.82
N GLU A 693 10.73 27.49 -10.03
CA GLU A 693 11.34 27.11 -11.29
C GLU A 693 10.81 25.75 -11.81
N THR A 694 10.19 24.95 -10.93
CA THR A 694 9.69 23.61 -11.29
C THR A 694 8.54 23.62 -12.29
N PHE A 695 7.74 24.70 -12.31
CA PHE A 695 6.61 24.90 -13.22
C PHE A 695 7.03 25.22 -14.66
N ASP A 696 8.32 25.47 -14.91
CA ASP A 696 8.84 25.63 -16.26
C ASP A 696 8.65 24.33 -17.07
N ILE A 697 8.00 24.43 -18.23
CA ILE A 697 7.76 23.32 -19.17
C ILE A 697 8.87 23.15 -20.21
N THR A 698 9.88 24.02 -20.19
CA THR A 698 11.07 23.94 -21.04
C THR A 698 12.18 23.12 -20.38
N SER A 699 13.24 22.83 -21.14
CA SER A 699 14.45 22.14 -20.67
C SER A 699 15.39 23.03 -19.84
N ALA A 700 15.05 24.30 -19.56
CA ALA A 700 15.89 25.19 -18.77
C ALA A 700 16.01 24.76 -17.29
N TYR A 701 14.93 24.20 -16.72
CA TYR A 701 14.90 23.64 -15.36
C TYR A 701 14.46 22.15 -15.36
N PRO A 702 15.40 21.23 -15.65
CA PRO A 702 15.13 19.80 -15.70
C PRO A 702 15.03 19.21 -14.29
N THR A 703 13.84 19.27 -13.70
CA THR A 703 13.53 18.72 -12.36
C THR A 703 12.28 17.84 -12.39
N HIS A 704 12.33 16.65 -11.76
CA HIS A 704 11.11 15.96 -11.33
C HIS A 704 10.38 16.79 -10.26
N TYR A 705 9.04 16.78 -10.27
CA TYR A 705 8.23 17.47 -9.27
C TYR A 705 7.00 16.63 -8.90
N LYS A 706 6.61 16.67 -7.61
CA LYS A 706 5.37 16.10 -7.08
C LYS A 706 4.87 16.94 -5.91
N ASN A 707 3.62 17.38 -5.96
CA ASN A 707 2.97 18.09 -4.86
C ASN A 707 2.03 17.20 -4.04
N ARG A 708 1.50 17.76 -2.95
CA ARG A 708 0.62 17.05 -2.00
C ARG A 708 -0.67 16.48 -2.60
N ILE A 709 -1.18 17.01 -3.72
CA ILE A 709 -2.45 16.56 -4.31
C ILE A 709 -2.36 15.11 -4.80
N VAL A 710 -1.16 14.61 -5.12
CA VAL A 710 -0.96 13.19 -5.43
C VAL A 710 -1.15 12.29 -4.19
N MET A 711 -0.94 12.80 -2.98
CA MET A 711 -1.20 12.08 -1.73
C MET A 711 -2.64 12.31 -1.24
N ASP A 712 -3.10 13.56 -1.30
CA ASP A 712 -4.43 14.01 -0.84
C ASP A 712 -5.52 13.85 -1.92
N TRP A 713 -5.34 12.96 -2.90
CA TRP A 713 -6.15 12.91 -4.15
C TRP A 713 -7.65 12.75 -3.91
N GLU A 714 -8.02 11.80 -3.05
CA GLU A 714 -9.42 11.52 -2.67
C GLU A 714 -10.07 12.71 -1.93
N TYR A 715 -9.28 13.49 -1.19
CA TYR A 715 -9.73 14.71 -0.51
C TYR A 715 -9.79 15.92 -1.45
N PHE A 716 -9.02 15.92 -2.53
CA PHE A 716 -9.04 16.95 -3.57
C PHE A 716 -10.25 16.81 -4.53
N ASP A 717 -10.84 15.61 -4.62
CA ASP A 717 -12.01 15.30 -5.46
C ASP A 717 -11.92 15.85 -6.91
N PRO A 718 -10.85 15.53 -7.66
CA PRO A 718 -10.65 16.01 -9.02
C PRO A 718 -11.74 15.50 -9.97
N LYS A 719 -12.24 16.36 -10.85
CA LYS A 719 -13.25 15.97 -11.86
C LYS A 719 -12.65 15.54 -13.19
N GLU A 720 -11.63 16.25 -13.66
CA GLU A 720 -10.80 15.83 -14.79
C GLU A 720 -9.33 15.72 -14.34
N ALA A 721 -8.61 14.74 -14.90
CA ALA A 721 -7.16 14.68 -14.89
C ALA A 721 -6.63 14.74 -16.33
N ARG A 722 -5.39 15.22 -16.53
CA ARG A 722 -4.76 15.26 -17.85
C ARG A 722 -3.27 14.94 -17.78
N ILE A 723 -2.77 14.32 -18.84
CA ILE A 723 -1.33 14.14 -19.09
C ILE A 723 -0.98 14.88 -20.37
N VAL A 724 0.11 15.63 -20.34
CA VAL A 724 0.59 16.42 -21.48
C VAL A 724 2.09 16.17 -21.61
N LEU A 725 2.52 15.68 -22.78
CA LEU A 725 3.95 15.55 -23.08
C LEU A 725 4.40 16.82 -23.79
N TYR A 726 5.56 17.32 -23.38
CA TYR A 726 6.26 18.43 -24.03
C TYR A 726 7.56 17.91 -24.66
N LYS A 727 7.87 18.38 -25.86
CA LYS A 727 9.17 18.19 -26.53
C LYS A 727 9.62 19.55 -27.04
N ASP A 728 10.86 19.94 -26.72
CA ASP A 728 11.46 21.20 -27.16
C ASP A 728 10.59 22.44 -26.81
N GLY A 729 9.92 22.39 -25.65
CA GLY A 729 8.98 23.41 -25.15
C GLY A 729 7.56 23.36 -25.75
N GLN A 730 7.30 22.55 -26.78
CA GLN A 730 6.00 22.43 -27.45
C GLN A 730 5.22 21.21 -26.96
N GLN A 731 3.91 21.35 -26.83
CA GLN A 731 3.00 20.23 -26.51
C GLN A 731 2.90 19.27 -27.71
N VAL A 732 3.21 17.99 -27.50
CA VAL A 732 3.19 16.95 -28.57
C VAL A 732 2.11 15.89 -28.39
N ILE A 733 1.69 15.59 -27.16
CA ILE A 733 0.62 14.63 -26.83
C ILE A 733 -0.21 15.21 -25.69
N SER A 734 -1.52 14.97 -25.69
CA SER A 734 -2.43 15.34 -24.60
C SER A 734 -3.51 14.27 -24.43
N LEU A 735 -3.64 13.76 -23.21
CA LEU A 735 -4.65 12.78 -22.78
C LEU A 735 -5.53 13.42 -21.71
N LYS A 736 -6.84 13.15 -21.72
CA LYS A 736 -7.76 13.55 -20.63
C LYS A 736 -8.51 12.35 -20.06
N PHE A 737 -8.74 12.40 -18.76
CA PHE A 737 -9.40 11.36 -17.97
C PHE A 737 -10.49 11.97 -17.09
N ASN A 738 -11.58 11.22 -16.87
CA ASN A 738 -12.48 11.47 -15.76
C ASN A 738 -11.77 11.05 -14.48
N ALA A 739 -11.70 11.94 -13.49
CA ALA A 739 -11.07 11.66 -12.20
C ALA A 739 -12.10 11.57 -11.05
N THR A 740 -13.39 11.78 -11.35
CA THR A 740 -14.46 11.84 -10.34
C THR A 740 -14.58 10.51 -9.60
N GLY A 741 -14.27 10.49 -8.31
CA GLY A 741 -14.32 9.28 -7.47
C GLY A 741 -13.15 8.30 -7.65
N THR A 742 -12.09 8.71 -8.35
CA THR A 742 -10.84 7.94 -8.52
C THR A 742 -9.88 8.15 -7.34
N ASN A 743 -8.94 7.23 -7.15
CA ASN A 743 -7.76 7.42 -6.30
C ASN A 743 -6.53 7.82 -7.13
N ASN A 744 -5.37 7.95 -6.48
CA ASN A 744 -4.12 8.37 -7.12
C ASN A 744 -3.45 7.29 -8.01
N LEU A 745 -4.07 6.12 -8.23
CA LEU A 745 -3.55 5.05 -9.08
C LEU A 745 -4.48 4.68 -10.24
N ASP A 746 -5.81 4.66 -10.03
CA ASP A 746 -6.79 4.18 -11.02
C ASP A 746 -7.37 5.24 -11.98
N TRP A 747 -7.12 6.53 -11.72
CA TRP A 747 -7.53 7.62 -12.61
C TRP A 747 -6.96 7.51 -14.03
N PHE A 748 -5.77 6.91 -14.17
CA PHE A 748 -5.11 6.66 -15.45
C PHE A 748 -5.45 5.24 -15.93
N SER A 749 -6.66 5.09 -16.48
CA SER A 749 -7.17 3.82 -17.04
C SER A 749 -7.84 4.03 -18.38
N GLN A 750 -8.03 2.94 -19.14
CA GLN A 750 -8.74 2.96 -20.42
C GLN A 750 -10.23 3.33 -20.24
N GLU A 751 -10.84 2.94 -19.11
CA GLU A 751 -12.24 3.24 -18.78
C GLU A 751 -12.46 4.72 -18.49
N ASN A 752 -11.54 5.34 -17.74
CA ASN A 752 -11.57 6.76 -17.40
C ASN A 752 -11.21 7.68 -18.58
N LEU A 753 -10.72 7.15 -19.71
CA LEU A 753 -10.22 7.92 -20.86
C LEU A 753 -11.33 8.72 -21.57
N LEU A 754 -11.31 10.04 -21.40
CA LEU A 754 -12.21 10.98 -22.09
C LEU A 754 -11.68 11.40 -23.47
N TYR A 755 -10.37 11.63 -23.58
CA TYR A 755 -9.73 12.09 -24.83
C TYR A 755 -8.33 11.49 -25.01
N SER A 756 -8.03 11.10 -26.23
CA SER A 756 -6.75 10.57 -26.72
C SER A 756 -6.46 11.13 -28.11
N PRO A 757 -5.19 11.39 -28.47
CA PRO A 757 -4.80 11.73 -29.84
C PRO A 757 -4.75 10.49 -30.76
N TRP A 758 -4.77 9.29 -30.19
CA TRP A 758 -4.81 8.01 -30.88
C TRP A 758 -6.25 7.48 -30.92
N SER A 759 -6.73 7.14 -32.12
CA SER A 759 -8.15 6.82 -32.38
C SER A 759 -8.50 5.34 -32.14
N ASP A 760 -7.52 4.45 -32.22
CA ASP A 760 -7.63 3.02 -31.92
C ASP A 760 -7.66 2.71 -30.42
N LEU A 761 -6.99 3.51 -29.60
CA LEU A 761 -6.78 3.23 -28.17
C LEU A 761 -8.07 2.99 -27.36
N LYS A 762 -9.21 3.56 -27.76
CA LYS A 762 -10.51 3.33 -27.09
C LYS A 762 -11.27 2.09 -27.60
N LEU A 763 -10.80 1.47 -28.68
CA LEU A 763 -11.39 0.27 -29.30
C LEU A 763 -10.49 -0.98 -29.14
N PHE A 764 -9.20 -0.79 -28.85
CA PHE A 764 -8.24 -1.87 -28.67
C PHE A 764 -8.51 -2.63 -27.37
N SER A 765 -8.64 -3.95 -27.43
CA SER A 765 -8.88 -4.81 -26.26
C SER A 765 -7.58 -5.38 -25.69
N GLY A 766 -7.52 -5.56 -24.36
CA GLY A 766 -6.33 -6.11 -23.69
C GLY A 766 -5.14 -5.15 -23.62
N VAL A 767 -5.38 -3.83 -23.63
CA VAL A 767 -4.32 -2.82 -23.43
C VAL A 767 -3.80 -2.91 -21.99
N ASN A 768 -2.48 -3.05 -21.83
CA ASN A 768 -1.77 -2.76 -20.59
C ASN A 768 -1.84 -1.25 -20.35
N PHE A 769 -2.87 -0.80 -19.61
CA PHE A 769 -3.13 0.60 -19.29
C PHE A 769 -3.02 0.79 -17.78
N GLY A 770 -2.00 1.51 -17.30
CA GLY A 770 -1.81 1.72 -15.86
C GLY A 770 -0.74 2.75 -15.49
N LEU A 771 -0.96 3.45 -14.37
CA LEU A 771 -0.01 4.45 -13.87
C LEU A 771 1.29 3.79 -13.40
N LEU A 772 1.15 2.67 -12.71
CA LEU A 772 2.15 1.63 -12.57
C LEU A 772 1.87 0.59 -13.67
N GLY A 773 2.90 0.09 -14.35
CA GLY A 773 2.78 -0.88 -15.43
C GLY A 773 2.10 -2.16 -14.93
N PRO A 774 0.92 -2.56 -15.48
CA PRO A 774 0.12 -3.66 -14.93
C PRO A 774 0.81 -5.02 -14.89
N ILE A 775 1.87 -5.19 -15.70
CA ILE A 775 2.66 -6.42 -15.79
C ILE A 775 4.15 -6.17 -15.48
N VAL A 776 4.69 -5.00 -15.84
CA VAL A 776 6.11 -4.63 -15.61
C VAL A 776 6.18 -3.41 -14.67
N PRO A 777 6.57 -3.57 -13.40
CA PRO A 777 6.50 -2.50 -12.41
C PRO A 777 7.53 -1.37 -12.61
N ASP A 778 8.54 -1.56 -13.48
CA ASP A 778 9.51 -0.53 -13.90
C ASP A 778 9.00 0.40 -15.02
N ARG A 779 7.76 0.18 -15.48
CA ARG A 779 7.09 1.01 -16.49
C ARG A 779 5.99 1.83 -15.82
N PHE A 780 5.86 3.08 -16.24
CA PHE A 780 4.98 4.06 -15.63
C PHE A 780 4.22 4.85 -16.68
N PHE A 781 2.97 5.23 -16.39
CA PHE A 781 2.03 5.74 -17.39
C PHE A 781 2.01 4.86 -18.65
N GLU A 782 1.97 3.54 -18.44
CA GLU A 782 2.05 2.56 -19.52
C GLU A 782 0.71 2.48 -20.25
N ILE A 783 0.80 2.55 -21.58
CA ILE A 783 -0.26 2.26 -22.54
C ILE A 783 0.38 1.42 -23.65
N THR A 784 0.45 0.09 -23.45
CA THR A 784 0.97 -0.88 -24.43
C THR A 784 -0.08 -1.94 -24.75
N GLY A 785 0.03 -2.62 -25.90
CA GLY A 785 -0.78 -3.80 -26.18
C GLY A 785 -0.30 -5.02 -25.37
N PRO A 786 -0.98 -6.18 -25.47
CA PRO A 786 -0.50 -7.42 -24.88
C PRO A 786 0.93 -7.71 -25.33
N TYR A 787 1.81 -8.04 -24.38
CA TYR A 787 3.19 -8.36 -24.74
C TYR A 787 3.24 -9.66 -25.55
N SER A 788 3.89 -9.58 -26.70
CA SER A 788 4.14 -10.71 -27.61
C SER A 788 5.64 -10.96 -27.80
N GLY A 789 6.48 -10.03 -27.33
CA GLY A 789 7.93 -10.06 -27.44
C GLY A 789 8.44 -8.72 -27.93
N CYS A 790 9.61 -8.28 -27.46
CA CYS A 790 10.07 -6.90 -27.64
C CYS A 790 10.01 -6.35 -29.09
N ALA A 791 10.18 -7.20 -30.11
CA ALA A 791 10.13 -6.82 -31.52
C ALA A 791 8.70 -6.66 -32.09
N THR A 792 7.70 -7.27 -31.47
CA THR A 792 6.29 -7.28 -31.90
C THR A 792 5.34 -6.55 -30.93
N ASP A 793 5.82 -6.16 -29.75
CA ASP A 793 5.08 -5.32 -28.82
C ASP A 793 4.65 -4.01 -29.51
N ILE A 794 3.38 -3.64 -29.34
CA ILE A 794 2.77 -2.39 -29.85
C ILE A 794 2.46 -1.49 -28.65
N GLY A 795 2.44 -0.17 -28.83
CA GLY A 795 1.94 0.74 -27.82
C GLY A 795 1.64 2.15 -28.30
N TRP A 796 1.22 2.96 -27.32
CA TRP A 796 0.87 4.37 -27.48
C TRP A 796 1.73 5.29 -26.61
N LEU A 797 2.00 4.90 -25.35
CA LEU A 797 2.80 5.66 -24.38
C LEU A 797 3.49 4.72 -23.38
N VAL A 798 4.71 5.05 -22.96
CA VAL A 798 5.34 4.49 -21.74
C VAL A 798 6.43 5.42 -21.22
N ALA A 799 6.57 5.56 -19.90
CA ALA A 799 7.75 6.11 -19.24
C ALA A 799 8.47 4.97 -18.51
N SER A 800 9.61 4.51 -19.04
CA SER A 800 10.28 3.28 -18.61
C SER A 800 11.61 3.54 -17.89
N SER A 801 11.79 2.91 -16.71
CA SER A 801 13.10 2.63 -16.12
C SER A 801 13.53 1.16 -16.32
N HIS A 802 12.75 0.37 -17.05
CA HIS A 802 13.05 -1.04 -17.28
C HIS A 802 14.26 -1.23 -18.20
N GLN A 803 14.99 -2.34 -18.08
CA GLN A 803 16.20 -2.61 -18.88
C GLN A 803 16.20 -4.00 -19.54
N VAL A 804 15.03 -4.51 -19.93
CA VAL A 804 14.94 -5.77 -20.69
C VAL A 804 14.97 -5.50 -22.19
N CYS A 805 13.93 -4.88 -22.76
CA CYS A 805 13.80 -4.78 -24.22
C CYS A 805 14.83 -3.85 -24.88
N PRO A 806 15.23 -4.10 -26.15
CA PRO A 806 16.12 -3.20 -26.89
C PRO A 806 15.55 -1.78 -26.99
N TRP A 807 14.22 -1.66 -27.13
CA TRP A 807 13.53 -0.38 -27.21
C TRP A 807 13.48 0.41 -25.90
N ASP A 808 13.53 -0.24 -24.73
CA ASP A 808 13.65 0.43 -23.42
C ASP A 808 14.98 1.22 -23.31
N LYS A 809 16.05 0.71 -23.95
CA LYS A 809 17.44 1.17 -23.77
C LYS A 809 17.87 2.34 -24.67
N ARG A 810 16.97 2.88 -25.50
CA ARG A 810 17.33 3.85 -26.56
C ARG A 810 17.60 5.28 -26.10
N ALA A 811 17.17 5.65 -24.89
CA ALA A 811 17.42 6.97 -24.31
C ALA A 811 17.75 6.85 -22.81
N PRO A 812 18.43 7.84 -22.23
CA PRO A 812 18.70 7.88 -20.79
C PRO A 812 17.42 7.76 -19.95
N GLN A 813 17.50 7.04 -18.83
CA GLN A 813 16.32 6.75 -18.00
C GLN A 813 16.00 7.92 -17.05
N PRO A 814 14.71 8.20 -16.78
CA PRO A 814 13.53 7.52 -17.29
C PRO A 814 13.30 7.83 -18.77
N ASN A 815 12.99 6.81 -19.57
CA ASN A 815 12.84 6.94 -21.01
C ASN A 815 11.35 7.09 -21.37
N ILE A 816 10.93 8.29 -21.78
CA ILE A 816 9.53 8.57 -22.17
C ILE A 816 9.38 8.35 -23.68
N GLN A 817 8.55 7.39 -24.06
CA GLN A 817 8.35 6.98 -25.45
C GLN A 817 6.87 6.97 -25.81
N TYR A 818 6.53 7.39 -27.02
CA TYR A 818 5.14 7.52 -27.47
C TYR A 818 5.01 7.32 -29.00
N SER A 819 3.82 6.91 -29.45
CA SER A 819 3.52 6.79 -30.87
C SER A 819 3.32 8.17 -31.50
N ARG A 820 4.09 8.49 -32.56
CA ARG A 820 3.91 9.71 -33.38
C ARG A 820 2.78 9.57 -34.41
N LYS A 821 2.23 8.38 -34.63
CA LYS A 821 1.12 8.11 -35.54
C LYS A 821 -0.22 8.42 -34.86
N GLN A 822 -1.33 8.50 -35.60
CA GLN A 822 -2.70 8.57 -35.05
C GLN A 822 -3.20 7.25 -34.45
N LEU A 823 -2.36 6.23 -34.42
CA LEU A 823 -2.61 4.86 -33.98
C LEU A 823 -1.44 4.38 -33.10
N GLY A 824 -1.57 3.19 -32.52
CA GLY A 824 -0.45 2.49 -31.90
C GLY A 824 0.69 2.24 -32.90
N SER A 825 1.92 2.20 -32.41
CA SER A 825 3.11 1.82 -33.20
C SER A 825 3.79 0.62 -32.55
N LEU A 826 4.53 -0.16 -33.33
CA LEU A 826 5.52 -1.09 -32.79
C LEU A 826 6.48 -0.31 -31.88
N MET A 827 6.76 -0.86 -30.69
CA MET A 827 7.63 -0.20 -29.71
C MET A 827 9.04 0.01 -30.29
N GLU A 828 9.52 -0.91 -31.15
CA GLU A 828 10.79 -0.72 -31.89
C GLU A 828 10.78 0.43 -32.91
N ASP A 829 9.63 0.92 -33.37
CA ASP A 829 9.52 2.01 -34.34
C ASP A 829 9.42 3.40 -33.71
N TYR A 830 9.14 3.49 -32.40
CA TYR A 830 9.13 4.76 -31.68
C TYR A 830 10.40 5.58 -31.95
N GLY A 831 10.21 6.80 -32.42
CA GLY A 831 11.29 7.73 -32.75
C GLY A 831 12.07 7.45 -34.05
N LYS A 832 11.83 6.33 -34.75
CA LYS A 832 12.42 6.03 -36.07
C LYS A 832 11.63 6.63 -37.24
N LEU A 833 10.32 6.85 -37.06
CA LEU A 833 9.42 7.36 -38.10
C LEU A 833 9.02 8.81 -37.80
N ASP A 834 9.63 9.72 -38.56
CA ASP A 834 8.98 10.96 -39.00
C ASP A 834 8.38 10.69 -40.39
N LEU A 835 7.12 11.08 -40.58
CA LEU A 835 6.32 10.93 -41.80
C LEU A 835 5.54 12.23 -42.04
#